data_AF-A0A0G2ESU3-F1
#
_entry.id   AF-A0A0G2ESU3-F1
#
_cell.length_a   1.000
_cell.length_b   1.000
_cell.length_c   1.000
_cell.angle_alpha   90.00
_cell.angle_beta   90.00
_cell.angle_gamma   90.00
#
_symmetry.space_group_name_H-M   'P 1'
#
loop_
_entity.id
_entity.type
_entity.pdbx_description
1 polymer ?
#
loop_
_entity_poly.entity_id
_entity_poly.type
_entity_poly.pdbx_seq_one_letter_code
_entity_poly.pdbx_strand_id
1 'polypeptide(L)'
;MGFTAIWISPVVTQMSGDTSDGESYHGYWAQDIYSLNSAFGTAADLVDLSTALHDKGMKSYYHDFCLIDYDNTTSIKVCWEGDNIVSLPDLRTEDPDVQDTWNSWVTALVANYTIDGLRVDSAQQVNNDFFPSFEDAAGVYIVGEVFNGDPSYVCPYQDYMSGVLNYPAYYWITQAFQSTSGSISNLYNGINTMKSDCSDTTLLGSFLENHDNRRFPSYTSDYSLAKNAIAFTVLQDGIPIIYQGQEQHYSGGEVPYDREAIWLSGYSTSATLYTWITALNQIRSRAIAQDSTYLTYKAYPTYYDSSTIVMRKGNTGYQIISVFTNAGSRSTSSTSTTGSTSKSSTQSTSATSTTSKTTATTLTTSTTSASTACSTPTSVAVTFDETVATSYGQTIKMSGDVSALGNWDTSNAVALSASKYTSSNPLWYVTVNLAPGTVVIYKYINVASGGTVTWEADPNHTITVPTCASATTPIPSSQSCLQSFLVRLSLAAVTGAQQVGTQTTETHPSMTWQQCTAAGSCTTQEGEVVVDANWRWVHSTSDTTNCYTGNTWDSTLCPDDVTCATNCAVDGADYEATYGVTTSDDALTLSFVTQSSQKNIGSRLYLMASETEYQMFTVLGQEFTFDVDVSQLPCGLNGALYFVSMDADGGMAKYPANKAGAKYGTGYCDSQCPRDLKFINGEANVEGWVPSENDSNAGVGDHGSCCAEMDIWEANSISTALTPHPCETYSQHECITDECGGTYSSDRYAGDCDPDGCDFNPYRMGNTSFYGPSDIVDTSSKFTVVTQFITDDGTTTGTLTEIRRFYVQNGELIPNSESNISGVSGNSITTDFCDAQKTAFGDTNYFDQRGGLAGMGTALENGMVLVMSLWDDHYSNMLWLDSDYSTNASGTDPGVARGTCGTDSGVPATIESTEASAKVTYSNIKVGPLNSTWTA
;
A
#
# COMPACT_ATOMS: atom_id res chain seq x y z
N MET A 1 39.88 9.73 28.21
CA MET A 1 38.58 10.00 27.58
C MET A 1 38.27 9.01 26.46
N GLY A 2 39.27 8.50 25.72
CA GLY A 2 39.05 7.37 24.80
C GLY A 2 38.35 7.73 23.50
N PHE A 3 38.08 9.01 23.25
CA PHE A 3 37.52 9.49 22.00
C PHE A 3 38.57 9.48 20.89
N THR A 4 38.19 9.00 19.71
CA THR A 4 39.01 8.89 18.50
C THR A 4 38.70 10.00 17.48
N ALA A 5 37.70 10.83 17.77
CA ALA A 5 37.30 12.03 17.03
C ALA A 5 36.87 13.13 18.02
N ILE A 6 36.96 14.40 17.59
CA ILE A 6 36.43 15.55 18.34
C ILE A 6 35.59 16.40 17.40
N TRP A 7 34.33 16.62 17.76
CA TRP A 7 33.44 17.57 17.10
C TRP A 7 33.55 18.93 17.81
N ILE A 8 33.86 19.99 17.06
CA ILE A 8 33.78 21.38 17.52
C ILE A 8 32.78 22.18 16.67
N SER A 9 32.11 23.19 17.25
CA SER A 9 31.21 24.06 16.49
C SER A 9 31.98 24.87 15.42
N PRO A 10 31.30 25.44 14.40
CA PRO A 10 31.95 26.16 13.32
C PRO A 10 32.90 27.26 13.80
N VAL A 11 34.16 27.15 13.39
CA VAL A 11 35.26 28.00 13.89
C VAL A 11 35.23 29.43 13.36
N VAL A 12 34.43 29.70 12.34
CA VAL A 12 34.30 31.02 11.71
C VAL A 12 33.56 32.00 12.61
N THR A 13 33.87 33.30 12.47
CA THR A 13 33.29 34.38 13.28
C THR A 13 31.77 34.37 13.16
N GLN A 14 31.09 34.31 14.30
CA GLN A 14 29.63 34.32 14.39
C GLN A 14 29.15 35.73 14.80
N MET A 15 27.92 36.08 14.44
CA MET A 15 27.27 37.31 14.92
C MET A 15 27.26 37.32 16.45
N SER A 16 27.63 38.40 17.13
CA SER A 16 27.60 38.44 18.60
C SER A 16 26.23 38.87 19.13
N GLY A 17 25.69 38.15 20.12
CA GLY A 17 24.45 38.51 20.82
C GLY A 17 23.67 37.31 21.35
N ASP A 18 22.80 37.57 22.33
CA ASP A 18 21.78 36.63 22.79
C ASP A 18 20.56 36.69 21.88
N THR A 19 20.17 35.55 21.33
CA THR A 19 18.91 35.37 20.61
C THR A 19 17.88 34.69 21.51
N SER A 20 16.63 34.57 21.07
CA SER A 20 15.62 33.73 21.75
C SER A 20 16.06 32.27 21.86
N ASP A 21 16.97 31.85 20.99
CA ASP A 21 17.44 30.47 20.84
C ASP A 21 18.83 30.26 21.46
N GLY A 22 19.35 31.27 22.17
CA GLY A 22 20.63 31.24 22.89
C GLY A 22 21.75 32.04 22.22
N GLU A 23 22.98 31.78 22.67
CA GLU A 23 24.19 32.45 22.19
C GLU A 23 24.70 31.83 20.88
N SER A 24 25.27 32.68 20.03
CA SER A 24 25.56 32.38 18.63
C SER A 24 26.75 31.48 18.31
N TYR A 25 27.51 31.05 19.32
CA TYR A 25 28.76 30.33 19.12
C TYR A 25 28.57 28.87 18.66
N HIS A 26 27.34 28.34 18.69
CA HIS A 26 27.03 26.98 18.23
C HIS A 26 26.73 26.84 16.73
N GLY A 27 26.89 27.91 15.92
CA GLY A 27 27.14 27.77 14.48
C GLY A 27 26.00 28.10 13.52
N TYR A 28 24.95 28.78 13.97
CA TYR A 28 23.80 29.10 13.12
C TYR A 28 23.82 30.52 12.51
N TRP A 29 24.83 31.35 12.79
CA TRP A 29 24.84 32.78 12.42
C TRP A 29 26.23 33.29 11.98
N ALA A 30 26.82 32.68 10.94
CA ALA A 30 28.14 33.05 10.45
C ALA A 30 28.16 34.51 9.95
N GLN A 31 29.05 35.33 10.51
CA GLN A 31 29.20 36.74 10.16
C GLN A 31 30.35 36.98 9.18
N ASP A 32 31.49 36.32 9.41
CA ASP A 32 32.67 36.41 8.55
C ASP A 32 33.35 35.04 8.46
N ILE A 33 33.24 34.44 7.28
CA ILE A 33 33.81 33.12 6.99
C ILE A 33 35.35 33.14 6.86
N TYR A 34 35.96 34.32 6.79
CA TYR A 34 37.41 34.48 6.67
C TYR A 34 38.12 34.78 7.99
N SER A 35 37.35 35.00 9.06
CA SER A 35 37.88 35.36 10.39
C SER A 35 37.49 34.32 11.43
N LEU A 36 38.39 34.06 12.39
CA LEU A 36 38.16 33.07 13.45
C LEU A 36 37.27 33.62 14.59
N ASN A 37 36.31 32.82 15.04
CA ASN A 37 35.56 33.11 16.26
C ASN A 37 36.48 33.05 17.49
N SER A 38 36.59 34.17 18.20
CA SER A 38 37.47 34.32 19.36
C SER A 38 37.10 33.43 20.55
N ALA A 39 35.87 32.87 20.59
CA ALA A 39 35.48 31.88 21.59
C ALA A 39 36.28 30.57 21.49
N PHE A 40 36.83 30.26 20.31
CA PHE A 40 37.71 29.10 20.09
C PHE A 40 39.20 29.40 20.32
N GLY A 41 39.50 30.56 20.92
CA GLY A 41 40.87 31.00 21.17
C GLY A 41 41.50 31.67 19.96
N THR A 42 42.83 31.59 19.89
CA THR A 42 43.60 32.12 18.77
C THR A 42 43.76 31.08 17.67
N ALA A 43 44.15 31.51 16.47
CA ALA A 43 44.53 30.59 15.40
C ALA A 43 45.65 29.62 15.83
N ALA A 44 46.56 30.05 16.72
CA ALA A 44 47.59 29.18 17.26
C ALA A 44 47.00 28.08 18.16
N ASP A 45 45.99 28.39 18.98
CA ASP A 45 45.34 27.40 19.85
C ASP A 45 44.63 26.30 19.04
N LEU A 46 44.03 26.65 17.90
CA LEU A 46 43.43 25.66 16.99
C LEU A 46 44.48 24.82 16.27
N VAL A 47 45.60 25.42 15.89
CA VAL A 47 46.74 24.67 15.33
C VAL A 47 47.33 23.73 16.37
N ASP A 48 47.45 24.16 17.63
CA ASP A 48 47.93 23.34 18.74
C ASP A 48 46.95 22.20 19.07
N LEU A 49 45.64 22.46 19.05
CA LEU A 49 44.60 21.43 19.16
C LEU A 49 44.76 20.41 18.03
N SER A 50 44.75 20.86 16.77
CA SER A 50 44.96 19.98 15.61
C SER A 50 46.24 19.16 15.72
N THR A 51 47.33 19.77 16.19
CA THR A 51 48.63 19.10 16.35
C THR A 51 48.56 18.05 17.44
N ALA A 52 47.93 18.35 18.58
CA ALA A 52 47.73 17.39 19.66
C ALA A 52 46.82 16.22 19.25
N LEU A 53 45.83 16.44 18.36
CA LEU A 53 45.02 15.37 17.78
C LEU A 53 45.86 14.49 16.84
N HIS A 54 46.67 15.11 15.97
CA HIS A 54 47.59 14.38 15.10
C HIS A 54 48.64 13.57 15.88
N ASP A 55 49.22 14.14 16.94
CA ASP A 55 50.19 13.48 17.83
C ASP A 55 49.57 12.30 18.60
N LYS A 56 48.24 12.32 18.78
CA LYS A 56 47.47 11.20 19.37
C LYS A 56 47.04 10.17 18.33
N GLY A 57 47.50 10.28 17.09
CA GLY A 57 47.18 9.34 16.03
C GLY A 57 45.81 9.56 15.41
N MET A 58 45.09 10.65 15.69
CA MET A 58 43.77 10.89 15.09
C MET A 58 43.84 11.22 13.58
N LYS A 59 45.07 11.39 13.03
CA LYS A 59 45.38 11.41 11.59
C LYS A 59 45.33 10.00 10.95
N SER A 60 45.44 8.92 11.74
CA SER A 60 45.63 7.56 11.20
C SER A 60 44.46 7.02 10.40
N TYR A 61 43.29 7.64 10.47
CA TYR A 61 42.10 7.23 9.72
C TYR A 61 42.02 7.86 8.32
N TYR A 62 42.93 8.75 7.94
CA TYR A 62 42.93 9.38 6.62
C TYR A 62 44.21 9.07 5.85
N HIS A 63 44.11 8.95 4.53
CA HIS A 63 45.28 8.81 3.67
C HIS A 63 46.09 10.11 3.64
N ASP A 64 47.38 10.01 3.34
CA ASP A 64 48.20 11.21 3.10
C ASP A 64 47.70 11.96 1.86
N PHE A 65 47.72 13.29 1.93
CA PHE A 65 47.21 14.14 0.87
C PHE A 65 47.91 13.88 -0.48
N CYS A 66 47.11 13.56 -1.49
CA CYS A 66 47.44 13.61 -2.91
C CYS A 66 46.17 14.00 -3.69
N LEU A 67 46.35 14.55 -4.89
CA LEU A 67 45.24 14.77 -5.84
C LEU A 67 44.99 13.49 -6.63
N ILE A 68 43.73 13.21 -6.94
CA ILE A 68 43.36 12.05 -7.76
C ILE A 68 43.93 12.17 -9.17
N ASP A 69 44.70 11.16 -9.56
CA ASP A 69 45.04 10.84 -10.95
C ASP A 69 44.04 9.81 -11.48
N TYR A 70 43.08 10.26 -12.30
CA TYR A 70 42.02 9.41 -12.86
C TYR A 70 42.52 8.36 -13.86
N ASP A 71 43.79 8.40 -14.28
CA ASP A 71 44.42 7.33 -15.07
C ASP A 71 45.05 6.23 -14.17
N ASN A 72 45.02 6.40 -12.85
CA ASN A 72 45.62 5.51 -11.87
C ASN A 72 44.59 4.99 -10.86
N THR A 73 44.21 3.72 -10.98
CA THR A 73 43.19 3.09 -10.13
C THR A 73 43.52 3.08 -8.64
N THR A 74 44.81 3.06 -8.27
CA THR A 74 45.22 3.21 -6.86
C THR A 74 45.01 4.65 -6.41
N SER A 75 45.40 5.64 -7.23
CA SER A 75 45.22 7.05 -6.90
C SER A 75 43.77 7.41 -6.67
N ILE A 76 42.85 6.88 -7.49
CA ILE A 76 41.41 7.10 -7.35
C ILE A 76 40.89 6.69 -5.96
N LYS A 77 41.51 5.69 -5.32
CA LYS A 77 41.01 5.08 -4.08
C LYS A 77 41.69 5.55 -2.79
N VAL A 78 42.78 6.32 -2.90
CA VAL A 78 43.61 6.69 -1.74
C VAL A 78 43.99 8.17 -1.73
N CYS A 79 43.60 8.92 -2.75
CA CYS A 79 43.85 10.36 -2.85
C CYS A 79 42.58 11.14 -2.58
N TRP A 80 42.74 12.38 -2.14
CA TRP A 80 41.66 13.23 -1.68
C TRP A 80 40.87 13.76 -2.89
N GLU A 81 39.54 13.70 -2.81
CA GLU A 81 38.66 14.31 -3.80
C GLU A 81 38.70 15.84 -3.73
N GLY A 82 38.28 16.50 -4.82
CA GLY A 82 38.29 17.95 -4.95
C GLY A 82 39.65 18.52 -5.39
N ASP A 83 40.01 19.68 -4.87
CA ASP A 83 41.23 20.39 -5.24
C ASP A 83 41.93 21.04 -4.03
N ASN A 84 42.96 21.85 -4.28
CA ASN A 84 43.70 22.56 -3.23
C ASN A 84 42.92 23.72 -2.58
N ILE A 85 41.67 23.95 -3.00
CA ILE A 85 40.80 25.03 -2.52
C ILE A 85 39.63 24.43 -1.74
N VAL A 86 39.00 23.37 -2.25
CA VAL A 86 37.94 22.59 -1.61
C VAL A 86 38.34 21.13 -1.64
N SER A 87 39.09 20.71 -0.61
CA SER A 87 39.58 19.34 -0.48
C SER A 87 38.62 18.48 0.33
N LEU A 88 38.34 17.26 -0.13
CA LEU A 88 37.59 16.23 0.59
C LEU A 88 38.57 15.15 1.05
N PRO A 89 38.95 15.13 2.35
CA PRO A 89 39.92 14.17 2.85
C PRO A 89 39.49 12.72 2.68
N ASP A 90 40.39 11.91 2.13
CA ASP A 90 40.12 10.49 1.90
C ASP A 90 40.29 9.68 3.18
N LEU A 91 39.22 8.98 3.57
CA LEU A 91 39.19 8.12 4.74
C LEU A 91 39.73 6.73 4.38
N ARG A 92 40.62 6.19 5.22
CA ARG A 92 41.26 4.88 5.08
C ARG A 92 40.26 3.76 5.32
N THR A 93 39.43 3.48 4.32
CA THR A 93 38.41 2.43 4.35
C THR A 93 38.98 1.01 4.33
N GLU A 94 40.31 0.85 4.24
CA GLU A 94 41.03 -0.39 4.52
C GLU A 94 41.39 -0.59 6.01
N ASP A 95 41.16 0.42 6.86
CA ASP A 95 41.41 0.35 8.30
C ASP A 95 40.21 -0.29 9.04
N PRO A 96 40.40 -1.39 9.81
CA PRO A 96 39.29 -2.08 10.47
C PRO A 96 38.50 -1.20 11.44
N ASP A 97 39.15 -0.27 12.14
CA ASP A 97 38.47 0.61 13.09
C ASP A 97 37.52 1.59 12.35
N VAL A 98 37.89 2.00 11.14
CA VAL A 98 37.06 2.82 10.26
C VAL A 98 35.84 2.00 9.80
N GLN A 99 36.06 0.78 9.33
CA GLN A 99 34.98 -0.11 8.89
C GLN A 99 33.98 -0.38 10.03
N ASP A 100 34.45 -0.75 11.22
CA ASP A 100 33.60 -1.02 12.38
C ASP A 100 32.75 0.20 12.78
N THR A 101 33.34 1.40 12.66
CA THR A 101 32.63 2.66 12.94
C THR A 101 31.50 2.89 11.94
N TRP A 102 31.77 2.73 10.64
CA TRP A 102 30.75 2.90 9.58
C TRP A 102 29.67 1.83 9.64
N ASN A 103 30.05 0.57 9.91
CA ASN A 103 29.13 -0.54 10.08
C ASN A 103 28.16 -0.28 11.24
N SER A 104 28.68 0.18 12.38
CA SER A 104 27.84 0.55 13.54
C SER A 104 26.91 1.72 13.22
N TRP A 105 27.40 2.74 12.51
CA TRP A 105 26.61 3.90 12.13
C TRP A 105 25.49 3.54 11.15
N VAL A 106 25.78 2.74 10.11
CA VAL A 106 24.79 2.41 9.08
C VAL A 106 23.70 1.50 9.63
N THR A 107 24.01 0.55 10.51
CA THR A 107 23.01 -0.26 11.21
C THR A 107 22.03 0.63 11.99
N ALA A 108 22.55 1.62 12.73
CA ALA A 108 21.71 2.55 13.49
C ALA A 108 20.89 3.47 12.57
N LEU A 109 21.48 3.95 11.47
CA LEU A 109 20.79 4.80 10.51
C LEU A 109 19.60 4.06 9.88
N VAL A 110 19.81 2.84 9.38
CA VAL A 110 18.76 2.06 8.75
C VAL A 110 17.66 1.70 9.75
N ALA A 111 18.02 1.28 10.96
CA ALA A 111 17.06 0.93 12.00
C ALA A 111 16.22 2.13 12.48
N ASN A 112 16.84 3.31 12.61
CA ASN A 112 16.15 4.50 13.13
C ASN A 112 15.18 5.14 12.13
N TYR A 113 15.41 4.96 10.83
CA TYR A 113 14.67 5.66 9.78
C TYR A 113 13.98 4.73 8.77
N THR A 114 13.90 3.42 9.08
CA THR A 114 13.21 2.40 8.26
C THR A 114 13.58 2.51 6.77
N ILE A 115 14.89 2.56 6.47
CA ILE A 115 15.41 2.79 5.11
C ILE A 115 15.39 1.47 4.32
N ASP A 116 14.78 1.43 3.13
CA ASP A 116 14.72 0.22 2.28
C ASP A 116 15.97 -0.01 1.40
N GLY A 117 16.81 1.01 1.25
CA GLY A 117 18.06 0.92 0.49
C GLY A 117 18.87 2.21 0.49
N LEU A 118 20.16 2.10 0.16
CA LEU A 118 21.12 3.21 0.24
C LEU A 118 21.80 3.47 -1.11
N ARG A 119 21.86 4.74 -1.53
CA ARG A 119 22.81 5.18 -2.57
C ARG A 119 24.15 5.48 -1.91
N VAL A 120 25.23 4.90 -2.44
CA VAL A 120 26.60 5.22 -2.02
C VAL A 120 27.23 6.15 -3.06
N ASP A 121 27.39 7.41 -2.68
CA ASP A 121 28.05 8.45 -3.48
C ASP A 121 29.54 8.13 -3.67
N SER A 122 30.10 8.49 -4.83
CA SER A 122 31.53 8.31 -5.13
C SER A 122 32.10 6.92 -4.76
N ALA A 123 31.33 5.84 -5.02
CA ALA A 123 31.76 4.49 -4.68
C ALA A 123 33.04 4.06 -5.44
N GLN A 124 33.33 4.68 -6.58
CA GLN A 124 34.55 4.47 -7.35
C GLN A 124 35.83 4.86 -6.57
N GLN A 125 35.72 5.78 -5.62
CA GLN A 125 36.82 6.33 -4.83
C GLN A 125 37.03 5.61 -3.50
N VAL A 126 36.18 4.64 -3.17
CA VAL A 126 36.28 3.87 -1.93
C VAL A 126 37.00 2.55 -2.19
N ASN A 127 37.73 2.03 -1.19
CA ASN A 127 38.32 0.71 -1.29
C ASN A 127 37.23 -0.37 -1.42
N ASN A 128 37.32 -1.24 -2.42
CA ASN A 128 36.24 -2.21 -2.70
C ASN A 128 35.95 -3.16 -1.54
N ASP A 129 36.96 -3.53 -0.74
CA ASP A 129 36.78 -4.45 0.39
C ASP A 129 35.95 -3.85 1.55
N PHE A 130 35.67 -2.54 1.51
CA PHE A 130 34.78 -1.88 2.46
C PHE A 130 33.32 -2.35 2.31
N PHE A 131 32.85 -2.46 1.07
CA PHE A 131 31.43 -2.56 0.76
C PHE A 131 30.73 -3.84 1.27
N PRO A 132 31.32 -5.05 1.20
CA PRO A 132 30.62 -6.24 1.66
C PRO A 132 30.20 -6.16 3.13
N SER A 133 31.12 -5.72 4.00
CA SER A 133 30.82 -5.58 5.44
C SER A 133 29.84 -4.44 5.73
N PHE A 134 29.90 -3.37 4.93
CA PHE A 134 29.02 -2.23 5.06
C PHE A 134 27.58 -2.56 4.63
N GLU A 135 27.40 -3.25 3.51
CA GLU A 135 26.09 -3.72 3.05
C GLU A 135 25.49 -4.74 4.02
N ASP A 136 26.29 -5.71 4.49
CA ASP A 136 25.85 -6.67 5.51
C ASP A 136 25.39 -5.97 6.80
N ALA A 137 26.10 -4.93 7.24
CA ALA A 137 25.74 -4.16 8.43
C ALA A 137 24.52 -3.24 8.20
N ALA A 138 24.34 -2.72 7.00
CA ALA A 138 23.17 -1.95 6.61
C ALA A 138 21.91 -2.83 6.60
N GLY A 139 22.06 -4.11 6.21
CA GLY A 139 20.95 -5.07 6.14
C GLY A 139 19.96 -4.79 5.01
N VAL A 140 20.29 -3.88 4.10
CA VAL A 140 19.44 -3.40 3.00
C VAL A 140 20.26 -3.23 1.72
N TYR A 141 19.57 -3.21 0.58
CA TYR A 141 20.20 -3.08 -0.73
C TYR A 141 21.00 -1.77 -0.85
N ILE A 142 22.24 -1.84 -1.36
CA ILE A 142 23.02 -0.65 -1.71
C ILE A 142 23.24 -0.51 -3.22
N VAL A 143 23.24 0.73 -3.70
CA VAL A 143 23.57 1.10 -5.08
C VAL A 143 24.72 2.11 -5.10
N GLY A 144 25.88 1.68 -5.61
CA GLY A 144 27.08 2.53 -5.68
C GLY A 144 27.16 3.39 -6.94
N GLU A 145 27.67 4.61 -6.80
CA GLU A 145 28.04 5.45 -7.92
C GLU A 145 29.44 5.12 -8.44
N VAL A 146 29.50 4.58 -9.66
CA VAL A 146 30.75 4.42 -10.41
C VAL A 146 30.61 5.19 -11.72
N PHE A 147 31.11 6.43 -11.74
CA PHE A 147 31.00 7.33 -12.89
C PHE A 147 31.93 6.88 -14.02
N ASN A 148 31.53 5.82 -14.74
CA ASN A 148 32.25 5.31 -15.90
C ASN A 148 31.28 4.63 -16.87
N GLY A 149 31.51 4.78 -18.17
CA GLY A 149 30.66 4.19 -19.22
C GLY A 149 31.06 2.77 -19.66
N ASP A 150 32.18 2.23 -19.18
CA ASP A 150 32.70 0.91 -19.58
C ASP A 150 32.15 -0.20 -18.66
N PRO A 151 31.33 -1.14 -19.18
CA PRO A 151 30.83 -2.27 -18.39
C PRO A 151 31.96 -3.10 -17.77
N SER A 152 33.10 -3.26 -18.44
CA SER A 152 34.23 -4.05 -17.93
C SER A 152 34.88 -3.43 -16.69
N TYR A 153 34.64 -2.14 -16.45
CA TYR A 153 35.07 -1.41 -15.26
C TYR A 153 33.97 -1.32 -14.20
N VAL A 154 32.73 -1.09 -14.60
CA VAL A 154 31.58 -0.87 -13.69
C VAL A 154 31.01 -2.18 -13.16
N CYS A 155 30.75 -3.16 -14.02
CA CYS A 155 30.10 -4.41 -13.64
C CYS A 155 30.84 -5.20 -12.52
N PRO A 156 32.18 -5.25 -12.47
CA PRO A 156 32.90 -5.93 -11.39
C PRO A 156 32.66 -5.38 -9.98
N TYR A 157 32.08 -4.18 -9.83
CA TYR A 157 31.68 -3.70 -8.50
C TYR A 157 30.57 -4.56 -7.89
N GLN A 158 29.79 -5.29 -8.70
CA GLN A 158 28.80 -6.25 -8.20
C GLN A 158 29.41 -7.46 -7.46
N ASP A 159 30.75 -7.63 -7.52
CA ASP A 159 31.45 -8.62 -6.68
C ASP A 159 31.57 -8.14 -5.22
N TYR A 160 31.32 -6.85 -4.94
CA TYR A 160 31.51 -6.22 -3.64
C TYR A 160 30.24 -5.57 -3.07
N MET A 161 29.23 -5.32 -3.91
CA MET A 161 27.94 -4.73 -3.51
C MET A 161 26.80 -5.20 -4.40
N SER A 162 25.54 -5.13 -3.94
CA SER A 162 24.39 -5.59 -4.73
C SER A 162 24.21 -4.88 -6.07
N GLY A 163 24.30 -3.55 -6.09
CA GLY A 163 23.98 -2.74 -7.26
C GLY A 163 24.94 -1.59 -7.51
N VAL A 164 24.97 -1.12 -8.76
CA VAL A 164 25.65 0.12 -9.16
C VAL A 164 24.78 0.93 -10.10
N LEU A 165 24.96 2.26 -10.08
CA LEU A 165 24.30 3.15 -11.03
C LEU A 165 24.71 2.79 -12.46
N ASN A 166 23.72 2.69 -13.34
CA ASN A 166 23.88 2.16 -14.69
C ASN A 166 24.41 3.21 -15.68
N TYR A 167 25.57 3.81 -15.37
CA TYR A 167 26.27 4.73 -16.25
C TYR A 167 26.57 4.15 -17.65
N PRO A 168 26.92 2.86 -17.81
CA PRO A 168 27.08 2.28 -19.14
C PRO A 168 25.81 2.39 -19.99
N ALA A 169 24.63 2.04 -19.46
CA ALA A 169 23.37 2.19 -20.18
C ALA A 169 23.01 3.66 -20.43
N TYR A 170 23.23 4.55 -19.45
CA TYR A 170 22.94 5.98 -19.57
C TYR A 170 23.56 6.58 -20.84
N TYR A 171 24.85 6.32 -21.12
CA TYR A 171 25.51 6.86 -22.31
C TYR A 171 24.90 6.34 -23.61
N TRP A 172 24.53 5.06 -23.67
CA TRP A 172 23.93 4.50 -24.89
C TRP A 172 22.48 4.91 -25.09
N ILE A 173 21.69 5.01 -24.02
CA ILE A 173 20.31 5.53 -24.08
C ILE A 173 20.35 6.98 -24.56
N THR A 174 21.22 7.79 -23.97
CA THR A 174 21.41 9.19 -24.36
C THR A 174 21.82 9.29 -25.83
N GLN A 175 22.86 8.56 -26.26
CA GLN A 175 23.29 8.58 -27.67
C GLN A 175 22.23 8.07 -28.65
N ALA A 176 21.39 7.11 -28.25
CA ALA A 176 20.33 6.57 -29.08
C ALA A 176 19.21 7.57 -29.33
N PHE A 177 18.81 8.31 -28.29
CA PHE A 177 17.60 9.14 -28.32
C PHE A 177 17.86 10.66 -28.31
N GLN A 178 19.08 11.15 -28.07
CA GLN A 178 19.37 12.59 -28.05
C GLN A 178 19.13 13.31 -29.39
N SER A 179 18.98 12.58 -30.50
CA SER A 179 18.68 13.13 -31.82
C SER A 179 18.06 12.10 -32.75
N THR A 180 17.48 12.54 -33.86
CA THR A 180 16.95 11.64 -34.91
C THR A 180 18.01 10.90 -35.73
N SER A 181 19.28 11.17 -35.44
CA SER A 181 20.45 10.47 -35.99
C SER A 181 21.20 9.68 -34.91
N GLY A 182 20.58 9.48 -33.74
CA GLY A 182 21.18 8.72 -32.64
C GLY A 182 21.45 7.26 -33.00
N SER A 183 22.31 6.60 -32.23
CA SER A 183 22.79 5.25 -32.55
C SER A 183 22.04 4.16 -31.80
N ILE A 184 20.97 3.64 -32.40
CA ILE A 184 20.24 2.47 -31.87
C ILE A 184 21.12 1.22 -31.86
N SER A 185 22.03 1.07 -32.82
CA SER A 185 22.97 -0.05 -32.87
C SER A 185 23.91 -0.08 -31.67
N ASN A 186 24.35 1.08 -31.17
CA ASN A 186 25.20 1.14 -29.99
C ASN A 186 24.42 0.75 -28.74
N LEU A 187 23.17 1.17 -28.61
CA LEU A 187 22.28 0.74 -27.54
C LEU A 187 22.05 -0.78 -27.58
N TYR A 188 21.72 -1.35 -28.74
CA TYR A 188 21.55 -2.79 -28.89
C TYR A 188 22.81 -3.57 -28.48
N ASN A 189 23.98 -3.17 -28.99
CA ASN A 189 25.25 -3.84 -28.68
C ASN A 189 25.59 -3.70 -27.20
N GLY A 190 25.44 -2.49 -26.65
CA GLY A 190 25.73 -2.19 -25.26
C GLY A 190 24.89 -2.98 -24.26
N ILE A 191 23.58 -3.10 -24.49
CA ILE A 191 22.71 -3.95 -23.65
C ILE A 191 23.20 -5.40 -23.67
N ASN A 192 23.60 -5.93 -24.82
CA ASN A 192 24.12 -7.29 -24.90
C ASN A 192 25.48 -7.45 -24.21
N THR A 193 26.35 -6.44 -24.27
CA THR A 193 27.62 -6.42 -23.53
C THR A 193 27.39 -6.43 -22.01
N MET A 194 26.54 -5.54 -21.47
CA MET A 194 26.26 -5.54 -20.03
C MET A 194 25.68 -6.85 -19.54
N LYS A 195 24.81 -7.51 -20.32
CA LYS A 195 24.27 -8.82 -19.95
C LYS A 195 25.32 -9.92 -19.86
N SER A 196 26.46 -9.75 -20.52
CA SER A 196 27.62 -10.64 -20.44
C SER A 196 28.53 -10.27 -19.27
N ASP A 197 28.77 -8.98 -19.06
CA ASP A 197 29.82 -8.51 -18.15
C ASP A 197 29.32 -8.29 -16.71
N CYS A 198 28.04 -7.93 -16.54
CA CYS A 198 27.41 -7.75 -15.22
C CYS A 198 26.82 -9.07 -14.70
N SER A 199 27.01 -9.33 -13.41
CA SER A 199 26.47 -10.51 -12.73
C SER A 199 24.94 -10.49 -12.77
N ASP A 200 24.33 -9.36 -12.42
CA ASP A 200 22.89 -9.14 -12.49
C ASP A 200 22.52 -7.73 -12.93
N THR A 201 22.05 -7.62 -14.18
CA THR A 201 21.54 -6.37 -14.75
C THR A 201 20.26 -5.88 -14.09
N THR A 202 19.53 -6.74 -13.37
CA THR A 202 18.27 -6.38 -12.71
C THR A 202 18.46 -5.58 -11.42
N LEU A 203 19.66 -5.64 -10.83
CA LEU A 203 20.05 -4.91 -9.62
C LEU A 203 20.77 -3.58 -9.91
N LEU A 204 20.88 -3.15 -11.17
CA LEU A 204 21.51 -1.88 -11.51
C LEU A 204 20.53 -0.72 -11.33
N GLY A 205 21.01 0.42 -10.82
CA GLY A 205 20.23 1.66 -10.75
C GLY A 205 20.13 2.32 -12.13
N SER A 206 19.08 2.04 -12.88
CA SER A 206 18.90 2.51 -14.26
C SER A 206 18.29 3.93 -14.27
N PHE A 207 19.03 4.91 -14.79
CA PHE A 207 18.60 6.31 -14.83
C PHE A 207 18.75 6.92 -16.23
N LEU A 208 18.10 8.07 -16.45
CA LEU A 208 18.33 8.92 -17.64
C LEU A 208 18.93 10.29 -17.25
N GLU A 209 18.61 10.78 -16.07
CA GLU A 209 19.10 12.05 -15.53
C GLU A 209 19.56 11.85 -14.08
N ASN A 210 20.52 12.65 -13.63
CA ASN A 210 20.94 12.77 -12.23
C ASN A 210 21.57 14.17 -12.01
N HIS A 211 22.20 14.39 -10.86
CA HIS A 211 22.75 15.69 -10.48
C HIS A 211 24.17 15.98 -10.98
N ASP A 212 24.81 15.02 -11.67
CA ASP A 212 26.18 15.14 -12.20
C ASP A 212 26.22 15.18 -13.72
N ASN A 213 25.08 14.94 -14.37
CA ASN A 213 24.95 14.87 -15.80
C ASN A 213 23.91 15.87 -16.30
N ARG A 214 24.15 16.39 -17.50
CA ARG A 214 23.23 17.31 -18.17
C ARG A 214 21.83 16.71 -18.28
N ARG A 215 20.80 17.52 -18.06
CA ARG A 215 19.40 17.11 -18.26
C ARG A 215 19.20 16.65 -19.70
N PHE A 216 18.40 15.61 -19.95
CA PHE A 216 18.21 15.08 -21.29
C PHE A 216 17.63 16.14 -22.27
N PRO A 217 16.69 17.02 -21.84
CA PRO A 217 16.17 18.09 -22.68
C PRO A 217 17.19 19.16 -23.09
N SER A 218 18.39 19.21 -22.48
CA SER A 218 19.48 20.06 -22.93
C SER A 218 20.06 19.61 -24.28
N TYR A 219 19.93 18.33 -24.63
CA TYR A 219 20.35 17.77 -25.92
C TYR A 219 19.28 17.94 -27.00
N THR A 220 18.00 17.83 -26.62
CA THR A 220 16.86 17.91 -27.54
C THR A 220 15.59 18.38 -26.85
N SER A 221 14.84 19.28 -27.51
CA SER A 221 13.51 19.71 -27.04
C SER A 221 12.37 18.82 -27.53
N ASP A 222 12.68 17.73 -28.26
CA ASP A 222 11.69 16.82 -28.82
C ASP A 222 11.16 15.85 -27.75
N TYR A 223 9.94 16.10 -27.27
CA TYR A 223 9.24 15.24 -26.31
C TYR A 223 9.11 13.79 -26.77
N SER A 224 9.02 13.49 -28.08
CA SER A 224 8.94 12.10 -28.54
C SER A 224 10.24 11.36 -28.26
N LEU A 225 11.38 12.02 -28.41
CA LEU A 225 12.68 11.45 -28.08
C LEU A 225 12.85 11.26 -26.57
N ALA A 226 12.47 12.27 -25.77
CA ALA A 226 12.48 12.17 -24.31
C ALA A 226 11.58 11.03 -23.80
N LYS A 227 10.37 10.88 -24.34
CA LYS A 227 9.46 9.80 -24.00
C LYS A 227 10.04 8.41 -24.29
N ASN A 228 10.72 8.24 -25.43
CA ASN A 228 11.36 6.97 -25.78
C ASN A 228 12.54 6.65 -24.86
N ALA A 229 13.37 7.64 -24.54
CA ALA A 229 14.48 7.47 -23.60
C ALA A 229 13.99 7.06 -22.20
N ILE A 230 12.98 7.77 -21.67
CA ILE A 230 12.35 7.46 -20.37
C ILE A 230 11.73 6.07 -20.37
N ALA A 231 10.96 5.74 -21.41
CA ALA A 231 10.31 4.44 -21.50
C ALA A 231 11.32 3.29 -21.57
N PHE A 232 12.46 3.50 -22.23
CA PHE A 232 13.55 2.54 -22.25
C PHE A 232 14.12 2.35 -20.83
N THR A 233 14.44 3.43 -20.13
CA THR A 233 14.95 3.38 -18.75
C THR A 233 13.99 2.66 -17.79
N VAL A 234 12.68 2.90 -17.89
CA VAL A 234 11.67 2.32 -16.98
C VAL A 234 11.36 0.84 -17.27
N LEU A 235 11.34 0.43 -18.54
CA LEU A 235 10.90 -0.91 -18.94
C LEU A 235 12.05 -1.91 -19.20
N GLN A 236 13.30 -1.45 -19.16
CA GLN A 236 14.51 -2.28 -19.26
C GLN A 236 14.85 -2.92 -17.89
N ASP A 237 15.91 -3.72 -17.86
CA ASP A 237 16.53 -4.21 -16.62
C ASP A 237 17.04 -3.07 -15.73
N GLY A 238 17.00 -3.35 -14.43
CA GLY A 238 17.41 -2.45 -13.36
C GLY A 238 16.23 -1.93 -12.53
N ILE A 239 16.61 -1.25 -11.46
CA ILE A 239 15.74 -0.44 -10.61
C ILE A 239 15.67 0.95 -11.25
N PRO A 240 14.52 1.38 -11.80
CA PRO A 240 14.43 2.64 -12.51
C PRO A 240 14.50 3.84 -11.56
N ILE A 241 15.31 4.83 -11.91
CA ILE A 241 15.51 6.08 -11.18
C ILE A 241 15.05 7.24 -12.07
N ILE A 242 14.11 8.04 -11.58
CA ILE A 242 13.65 9.28 -12.19
C ILE A 242 14.18 10.44 -11.34
N TYR A 243 14.95 11.34 -11.95
CA TYR A 243 15.51 12.47 -11.25
C TYR A 243 14.51 13.63 -11.21
N GLN A 244 14.35 14.24 -10.04
CA GLN A 244 13.38 15.29 -9.81
C GLN A 244 13.47 16.41 -10.87
N GLY A 245 12.34 16.74 -11.52
CA GLY A 245 12.23 17.74 -12.57
C GLY A 245 12.24 17.16 -13.99
N GLN A 246 12.64 15.90 -14.16
CA GLN A 246 12.57 15.18 -15.43
C GLN A 246 11.11 15.05 -15.92
N GLU A 247 10.18 14.79 -15.00
CA GLU A 247 8.74 14.76 -15.22
C GLU A 247 8.15 16.12 -15.61
N GLN A 248 8.86 17.21 -15.30
CA GLN A 248 8.53 18.59 -15.68
C GLN A 248 9.33 19.06 -16.91
N HIS A 249 10.14 18.19 -17.52
CA HIS A 249 10.96 18.48 -18.70
C HIS A 249 11.98 19.62 -18.49
N TYR A 250 12.60 19.65 -17.31
CA TYR A 250 13.74 20.53 -17.01
C TYR A 250 14.90 20.32 -17.99
N SER A 251 15.64 21.39 -18.31
CA SER A 251 16.54 21.44 -19.48
C SER A 251 17.93 21.98 -19.19
N GLY A 252 18.30 22.04 -17.92
CA GLY A 252 19.61 22.42 -17.42
C GLY A 252 20.77 21.77 -18.16
N GLY A 253 21.78 22.58 -18.49
CA GLY A 253 23.01 22.14 -19.14
C GLY A 253 23.95 21.44 -18.16
N GLU A 254 25.20 21.88 -18.07
CA GLU A 254 26.16 21.35 -17.08
C GLU A 254 25.97 21.99 -15.71
N VAL A 255 26.58 21.39 -14.69
CA VAL A 255 26.68 21.92 -13.33
C VAL A 255 27.04 23.42 -13.35
N PRO A 256 26.26 24.27 -12.64
CA PRO A 256 25.20 23.94 -11.69
C PRO A 256 23.78 23.88 -12.30
N TYR A 257 23.63 24.05 -13.62
CA TYR A 257 22.32 24.29 -14.24
C TYR A 257 21.44 23.05 -14.34
N ASP A 258 22.00 21.84 -14.33
CA ASP A 258 21.29 20.56 -14.23
C ASP A 258 20.61 20.32 -12.87
N ARG A 259 20.87 21.20 -11.88
CA ARG A 259 20.31 21.13 -10.52
C ARG A 259 19.18 22.14 -10.31
N GLU A 260 18.33 22.31 -11.31
CA GLU A 260 17.18 23.23 -11.20
C GLU A 260 16.27 22.86 -10.02
N ALA A 261 15.87 23.87 -9.25
CA ALA A 261 15.01 23.73 -8.10
C ALA A 261 13.57 23.33 -8.52
N ILE A 262 13.12 22.15 -8.11
CA ILE A 262 11.80 21.64 -8.50
C ILE A 262 10.65 22.41 -7.84
N TRP A 263 10.83 22.91 -6.62
CA TRP A 263 9.83 23.69 -5.88
C TRP A 263 9.50 25.04 -6.54
N LEU A 264 10.28 25.47 -7.55
CA LEU A 264 9.98 26.66 -8.35
C LEU A 264 9.08 26.37 -9.56
N SER A 265 8.81 25.10 -9.90
CA SER A 265 7.99 24.74 -11.08
C SER A 265 6.48 24.86 -10.88
N GLY A 266 6.01 24.91 -9.64
CA GLY A 266 4.58 24.68 -9.34
C GLY A 266 4.11 23.23 -9.56
N TYR A 267 5.03 22.31 -9.86
CA TYR A 267 4.85 20.86 -9.93
C TYR A 267 3.58 20.38 -10.63
N SER A 268 3.47 20.61 -11.94
CA SER A 268 2.25 20.24 -12.67
C SER A 268 2.14 18.71 -12.83
N THR A 269 1.17 18.11 -12.16
CA THR A 269 0.79 16.70 -12.37
C THR A 269 0.13 16.45 -13.73
N SER A 270 -0.22 17.52 -14.44
CA SER A 270 -0.70 17.47 -15.83
C SER A 270 0.43 17.56 -16.88
N ALA A 271 1.70 17.68 -16.44
CA ALA A 271 2.83 17.79 -17.35
C ALA A 271 2.93 16.56 -18.28
N THR A 272 3.44 16.79 -19.49
CA THR A 272 3.48 15.76 -20.55
C THR A 272 4.36 14.57 -20.18
N LEU A 273 5.47 14.80 -19.47
CA LEU A 273 6.34 13.71 -19.02
C LEU A 273 5.89 13.10 -17.70
N TYR A 274 5.26 13.87 -16.80
CA TYR A 274 4.58 13.34 -15.62
C TYR A 274 3.56 12.26 -15.99
N THR A 275 2.55 12.62 -16.80
CA THR A 275 1.50 11.67 -17.23
C THR A 275 2.05 10.47 -18.00
N TRP A 276 3.16 10.66 -18.74
CA TRP A 276 3.85 9.58 -19.43
C TRP A 276 4.56 8.61 -18.48
N ILE A 277 5.28 9.14 -17.49
CA ILE A 277 5.96 8.33 -16.45
C ILE A 277 4.92 7.58 -15.62
N THR A 278 3.79 8.20 -15.26
CA THR A 278 2.67 7.53 -14.59
C THR A 278 2.19 6.31 -15.37
N ALA A 279 1.96 6.45 -16.68
CA ALA A 279 1.52 5.35 -17.53
C ALA A 279 2.56 4.22 -17.62
N LEU A 280 3.86 4.56 -17.72
CA LEU A 280 4.93 3.56 -17.72
C LEU A 280 5.01 2.81 -16.39
N ASN A 281 4.82 3.52 -15.27
CA ASN A 281 4.82 2.90 -13.95
C ASN A 281 3.64 1.94 -13.80
N GLN A 282 2.44 2.33 -14.25
CA GLN A 282 1.27 1.44 -14.28
C GLN A 282 1.51 0.16 -15.11
N ILE A 283 2.14 0.29 -16.28
CA ILE A 283 2.53 -0.85 -17.12
C ILE A 283 3.49 -1.78 -16.37
N ARG A 284 4.52 -1.22 -15.74
CA ARG A 284 5.51 -1.99 -14.97
C ARG A 284 4.87 -2.69 -13.77
N SER A 285 4.06 -1.98 -12.97
CA SER A 285 3.33 -2.54 -11.83
C SER A 285 2.40 -3.67 -12.24
N ARG A 286 1.69 -3.53 -13.37
CA ARG A 286 0.84 -4.60 -13.89
C ARG A 286 1.65 -5.83 -14.27
N ALA A 287 2.81 -5.67 -14.91
CA ALA A 287 3.64 -6.81 -15.27
C ALA A 287 4.19 -7.54 -14.03
N ILE A 288 4.56 -6.79 -12.98
CA ILE A 288 4.99 -7.36 -11.69
C ILE A 288 3.85 -8.14 -11.04
N ALA A 289 2.63 -7.58 -11.01
CA ALA A 289 1.47 -8.24 -10.43
C ALA A 289 1.05 -9.50 -11.21
N GLN A 290 1.28 -9.56 -12.52
CA GLN A 290 0.98 -10.74 -13.34
C GLN A 290 2.04 -11.84 -13.23
N ASP A 291 3.29 -11.45 -13.01
CA ASP A 291 4.42 -12.36 -12.86
C ASP A 291 5.48 -11.68 -12.01
N SER A 292 5.57 -12.04 -10.73
CA SER A 292 6.54 -11.45 -9.80
C SER A 292 7.99 -11.67 -10.26
N THR A 293 8.24 -12.69 -11.09
CA THR A 293 9.56 -12.91 -11.71
C THR A 293 9.88 -11.88 -12.79
N TYR A 294 8.95 -11.01 -13.20
CA TYR A 294 9.21 -9.91 -14.12
C TYR A 294 10.38 -9.02 -13.66
N LEU A 295 10.50 -8.78 -12.35
CA LEU A 295 11.59 -8.00 -11.76
C LEU A 295 12.96 -8.64 -12.02
N THR A 296 13.05 -9.96 -11.80
CA THR A 296 14.29 -10.75 -11.91
C THR A 296 14.53 -11.32 -13.32
N TYR A 297 13.54 -11.25 -14.21
CA TYR A 297 13.65 -11.72 -15.59
C TYR A 297 14.46 -10.72 -16.44
N LYS A 298 15.64 -11.11 -16.93
CA LYS A 298 16.47 -10.21 -17.77
C LYS A 298 15.78 -9.84 -19.09
N ALA A 299 15.77 -8.56 -19.47
CA ALA A 299 15.20 -8.04 -20.72
C ALA A 299 16.10 -8.38 -21.93
N TYR A 300 15.52 -8.77 -23.05
CA TYR A 300 16.24 -9.15 -24.27
C TYR A 300 15.87 -8.25 -25.45
N PRO A 301 16.85 -7.69 -26.18
CA PRO A 301 16.57 -7.09 -27.46
C PRO A 301 16.23 -8.18 -28.48
N THR A 302 15.06 -8.09 -29.10
CA THR A 302 14.57 -9.09 -30.08
C THR A 302 14.70 -8.62 -31.52
N TYR A 303 14.80 -7.31 -31.74
CA TYR A 303 14.96 -6.70 -33.07
C TYR A 303 15.60 -5.32 -32.94
N TYR A 304 16.38 -4.92 -33.94
CA TYR A 304 16.75 -3.52 -34.11
C TYR A 304 17.01 -3.18 -35.59
N ASP A 305 16.86 -1.90 -35.92
CA ASP A 305 17.30 -1.28 -37.17
C ASP A 305 18.02 0.05 -36.86
N SER A 306 18.23 0.90 -37.88
CA SER A 306 18.89 2.20 -37.71
C SER A 306 18.16 3.17 -36.77
N SER A 307 16.87 2.95 -36.53
CA SER A 307 15.95 3.88 -35.87
C SER A 307 15.02 3.26 -34.83
N THR A 308 14.94 1.92 -34.76
CA THR A 308 14.03 1.20 -33.88
C THR A 308 14.76 0.09 -33.13
N ILE A 309 14.46 -0.09 -31.84
CA ILE A 309 14.83 -1.26 -31.05
C ILE A 309 13.58 -1.85 -30.40
N VAL A 310 13.50 -3.18 -30.39
CA VAL A 310 12.40 -3.93 -29.74
C VAL A 310 13.00 -4.75 -28.61
N MET A 311 12.43 -4.59 -27.42
CA MET A 311 12.80 -5.30 -26.20
C MET A 311 11.69 -6.24 -25.78
N ARG A 312 12.05 -7.38 -25.18
CA ARG A 312 11.15 -8.33 -24.54
C ARG A 312 11.61 -8.58 -23.10
N LYS A 313 10.72 -8.41 -22.12
CA LYS A 313 10.96 -8.73 -20.70
C LYS A 313 9.77 -9.50 -20.13
N GLY A 314 10.02 -10.53 -19.34
CA GLY A 314 9.01 -11.41 -18.73
C GLY A 314 8.85 -12.77 -19.43
N ASN A 315 8.15 -13.68 -18.75
CA ASN A 315 7.90 -15.03 -19.25
C ASN A 315 6.84 -15.09 -20.36
N THR A 316 6.87 -16.17 -21.12
CA THR A 316 5.89 -16.41 -22.20
C THR A 316 4.47 -16.41 -21.64
N GLY A 317 3.63 -15.50 -22.15
CA GLY A 317 2.27 -15.29 -21.67
C GLY A 317 2.08 -14.00 -20.85
N TYR A 318 3.15 -13.53 -20.19
CA TYR A 318 3.14 -12.35 -19.31
C TYR A 318 4.17 -11.28 -19.71
N GLN A 319 4.91 -11.52 -20.78
CA GLN A 319 5.97 -10.65 -21.29
C GLN A 319 5.46 -9.28 -21.78
N ILE A 320 6.24 -8.24 -21.50
CA ILE A 320 6.14 -6.95 -22.17
C ILE A 320 7.00 -6.98 -23.44
N ILE A 321 6.43 -6.55 -24.56
CA ILE A 321 7.15 -6.23 -25.79
C ILE A 321 7.15 -4.72 -25.95
N SER A 322 8.31 -4.10 -25.83
CA SER A 322 8.47 -2.65 -25.91
C SER A 322 9.16 -2.27 -27.22
N VAL A 323 8.61 -1.31 -27.94
CA VAL A 323 9.18 -0.79 -29.20
C VAL A 323 9.60 0.65 -28.99
N PHE A 324 10.89 0.93 -29.15
CA PHE A 324 11.46 2.26 -28.96
C PHE A 324 12.06 2.77 -30.26
N THR A 325 11.92 4.07 -30.52
CA THR A 325 12.44 4.70 -31.74
C THR A 325 13.06 6.06 -31.49
N ASN A 326 14.11 6.37 -32.26
CA ASN A 326 14.69 7.71 -32.30
C ASN A 326 14.19 8.55 -33.48
N ALA A 327 13.11 8.17 -34.16
CA ALA A 327 12.64 8.90 -35.34
C ALA A 327 12.13 10.33 -35.04
N GLY A 328 11.81 10.63 -33.78
CA GLY A 328 11.37 11.95 -33.32
C GLY A 328 9.97 12.36 -33.78
N SER A 329 9.51 13.52 -33.30
CA SER A 329 8.16 14.06 -33.51
C SER A 329 7.84 14.51 -34.95
N ARG A 330 8.81 14.45 -35.87
CA ARG A 330 8.61 14.85 -37.28
C ARG A 330 8.60 13.68 -38.25
N SER A 331 8.78 12.45 -37.76
CA SER A 331 8.76 11.25 -38.58
C SER A 331 7.34 10.87 -39.00
N THR A 332 7.21 10.38 -40.23
CA THR A 332 6.00 9.74 -40.77
C THR A 332 6.15 8.23 -40.93
N SER A 333 7.26 7.66 -40.44
CA SER A 333 7.57 6.24 -40.58
C SER A 333 6.75 5.42 -39.59
N SER A 334 6.07 4.38 -40.09
CA SER A 334 5.36 3.39 -39.27
C SER A 334 6.14 2.08 -39.25
N THR A 335 6.55 1.63 -38.07
CA THR A 335 7.15 0.29 -37.91
C THR A 335 6.04 -0.72 -37.64
N SER A 336 5.95 -1.78 -38.45
CA SER A 336 5.01 -2.88 -38.27
C SER A 336 5.77 -4.10 -37.75
N THR A 337 5.50 -4.54 -36.53
CA THR A 337 6.03 -5.80 -35.99
C THR A 337 5.05 -6.92 -36.33
N THR A 338 5.45 -7.87 -37.19
CA THR A 338 4.69 -9.12 -37.39
C THR A 338 5.14 -10.15 -36.37
N GLY A 339 4.37 -10.31 -35.29
CA GLY A 339 4.51 -11.42 -34.34
C GLY A 339 3.42 -12.47 -34.61
N SER A 340 3.79 -13.75 -34.74
CA SER A 340 2.80 -14.83 -34.72
C SER A 340 2.33 -15.05 -33.29
N THR A 341 1.17 -14.49 -32.93
CA THR A 341 0.51 -14.77 -31.65
C THR A 341 -0.37 -15.99 -31.80
N SER A 342 0.03 -17.09 -31.17
CA SER A 342 -0.79 -18.30 -31.02
C SER A 342 -1.59 -18.24 -29.72
N LYS A 343 -2.55 -17.30 -29.64
CA LYS A 343 -3.75 -17.36 -28.78
C LYS A 343 -4.64 -16.13 -29.05
N SER A 344 -5.89 -16.38 -29.37
CA SER A 344 -6.93 -15.37 -29.59
C SER A 344 -7.41 -14.79 -28.25
N SER A 345 -6.66 -13.84 -27.70
CA SER A 345 -7.14 -12.80 -26.76
C SER A 345 -5.98 -11.88 -26.38
N THR A 346 -5.29 -11.31 -27.37
CA THR A 346 -4.28 -10.29 -27.13
C THR A 346 -4.98 -8.94 -27.15
N GLN A 347 -5.11 -8.28 -26.00
CA GLN A 347 -5.27 -6.83 -26.00
C GLN A 347 -3.92 -6.27 -26.47
N SER A 348 -3.81 -6.02 -27.78
CA SER A 348 -2.68 -5.33 -28.36
C SER A 348 -2.91 -3.83 -28.17
N THR A 349 -2.40 -3.24 -27.10
CA THR A 349 -2.21 -1.80 -27.05
C THR A 349 -1.02 -1.45 -27.94
N SER A 350 -1.28 -1.31 -29.24
CA SER A 350 -0.32 -0.69 -30.14
C SER A 350 -0.31 0.80 -29.82
N ALA A 351 0.70 1.28 -29.09
CA ALA A 351 1.04 2.70 -29.08
C ALA A 351 1.67 3.04 -30.44
N THR A 352 0.84 3.22 -31.46
CA THR A 352 1.29 3.84 -32.71
C THR A 352 1.45 5.34 -32.44
N SER A 353 2.68 5.76 -32.19
CA SER A 353 3.08 7.16 -32.26
C SER A 353 2.90 7.66 -33.70
N THR A 354 1.74 8.24 -34.00
CA THR A 354 1.62 9.29 -35.03
C THR A 354 1.21 10.58 -34.37
N THR A 355 2.21 11.42 -34.23
CA THR A 355 2.21 12.88 -34.28
C THR A 355 0.85 13.57 -34.55
N SER A 356 0.47 14.43 -33.60
CA SER A 356 -0.46 15.57 -33.72
C SER A 356 -1.96 15.31 -33.91
N LYS A 357 -2.71 15.36 -32.79
CA LYS A 357 -4.00 16.07 -32.54
C LYS A 357 -4.95 15.26 -31.64
N THR A 358 -5.44 15.91 -30.59
CA THR A 358 -6.59 15.51 -29.75
C THR A 358 -7.84 15.26 -30.58
N THR A 359 -8.46 14.07 -30.48
CA THR A 359 -9.94 13.87 -30.44
C THR A 359 -10.24 12.42 -30.01
N ALA A 360 -11.17 12.24 -29.07
CA ALA A 360 -11.82 10.95 -28.82
C ALA A 360 -12.50 10.46 -30.11
N THR A 361 -12.33 9.18 -30.48
CA THR A 361 -13.14 8.55 -31.53
C THR A 361 -13.34 7.07 -31.23
N THR A 362 -14.60 6.70 -31.03
CA THR A 362 -15.12 5.33 -30.94
C THR A 362 -14.88 4.60 -32.26
N LEU A 363 -14.26 3.42 -32.24
CA LEU A 363 -14.09 2.57 -33.42
C LEU A 363 -14.98 1.33 -33.33
N THR A 364 -16.05 1.34 -34.12
CA THR A 364 -16.83 0.15 -34.51
C THR A 364 -16.03 -0.73 -35.47
N THR A 365 -16.02 -2.05 -35.28
CA THR A 365 -15.43 -3.00 -36.23
C THR A 365 -16.43 -4.05 -36.72
N SER A 366 -16.49 -4.17 -38.04
CA SER A 366 -17.20 -5.19 -38.81
C SER A 366 -16.37 -6.46 -38.99
N THR A 367 -16.99 -7.62 -38.82
CA THR A 367 -16.40 -8.95 -38.93
C THR A 367 -16.25 -9.45 -40.38
N THR A 368 -15.12 -10.07 -40.72
CA THR A 368 -15.01 -11.07 -41.80
C THR A 368 -14.17 -12.25 -41.34
N SER A 369 -14.76 -13.45 -41.42
CA SER A 369 -14.21 -14.74 -40.99
C SER A 369 -13.34 -15.39 -42.06
N ALA A 370 -12.24 -16.04 -41.66
CA ALA A 370 -11.59 -17.11 -42.43
C ALA A 370 -11.00 -18.17 -41.49
N SER A 371 -11.35 -19.44 -41.73
CA SER A 371 -10.98 -20.62 -40.93
C SER A 371 -9.78 -21.37 -41.51
N THR A 372 -8.82 -21.77 -40.67
CA THR A 372 -7.82 -22.80 -41.02
C THR A 372 -7.58 -23.74 -39.83
N ALA A 373 -7.65 -25.05 -40.06
CA ALA A 373 -7.52 -26.11 -39.05
C ALA A 373 -6.06 -26.44 -38.68
N CYS A 374 -5.81 -26.83 -37.42
CA CYS A 374 -4.50 -27.20 -36.87
C CYS A 374 -4.30 -28.73 -36.84
N SER A 375 -3.09 -29.22 -37.15
CA SER A 375 -2.75 -30.65 -37.18
C SER A 375 -2.20 -31.15 -35.84
N THR A 376 -2.76 -32.25 -35.32
CA THR A 376 -2.42 -32.84 -34.01
C THR A 376 -1.11 -33.66 -34.06
N PRO A 377 -0.09 -33.40 -33.21
CA PRO A 377 1.09 -34.25 -33.06
C PRO A 377 0.75 -35.67 -32.57
N THR A 378 1.65 -36.63 -32.79
CA THR A 378 1.48 -38.04 -32.39
C THR A 378 2.14 -38.41 -31.06
N SER A 379 3.02 -37.54 -30.51
CA SER A 379 3.73 -37.73 -29.23
C SER A 379 4.22 -36.38 -28.69
N VAL A 380 4.23 -36.19 -27.36
CA VAL A 380 4.62 -34.94 -26.67
C VAL A 380 5.61 -35.26 -25.55
N ALA A 381 6.75 -34.57 -25.55
CA ALA A 381 7.76 -34.69 -24.49
C ALA A 381 7.33 -33.88 -23.25
N VAL A 382 7.18 -34.56 -22.12
CA VAL A 382 6.79 -33.96 -20.84
C VAL A 382 7.91 -34.18 -19.83
N THR A 383 8.36 -33.11 -19.19
CA THR A 383 9.37 -33.17 -18.13
C THR A 383 8.69 -33.16 -16.77
N PHE A 384 9.10 -34.09 -15.91
CA PHE A 384 8.64 -34.27 -14.55
C PHE A 384 9.80 -33.94 -13.62
N ASP A 385 9.54 -33.07 -12.64
CA ASP A 385 10.51 -32.62 -11.65
C ASP A 385 10.00 -33.04 -10.25
N GLU A 386 10.92 -33.44 -9.38
CA GLU A 386 10.62 -33.87 -8.01
C GLU A 386 11.74 -33.44 -7.06
N THR A 387 11.40 -32.68 -6.02
CA THR A 387 12.36 -32.20 -5.02
C THR A 387 12.28 -33.06 -3.76
N VAL A 388 13.19 -34.02 -3.62
CA VAL A 388 13.20 -34.95 -2.48
C VAL A 388 14.62 -35.32 -2.09
N ALA A 389 14.94 -35.13 -0.81
CA ALA A 389 16.25 -35.48 -0.28
C ALA A 389 16.43 -37.00 -0.23
N THR A 390 17.55 -37.50 -0.75
CA THR A 390 17.85 -38.94 -0.80
C THR A 390 19.19 -39.28 -0.16
N SER A 391 19.29 -40.48 0.41
CA SER A 391 20.56 -41.04 0.90
C SER A 391 21.31 -41.77 -0.20
N TYR A 392 22.65 -41.86 -0.07
CA TYR A 392 23.49 -42.54 -1.05
C TYR A 392 23.02 -43.99 -1.30
N GLY A 393 22.73 -44.31 -2.57
CA GLY A 393 22.18 -45.61 -2.98
C GLY A 393 20.66 -45.65 -3.14
N GLN A 394 19.94 -44.55 -2.89
CA GLN A 394 18.53 -44.40 -3.26
C GLN A 394 18.37 -43.83 -4.67
N THR A 395 17.27 -44.17 -5.33
CA THR A 395 16.92 -43.63 -6.66
C THR A 395 15.42 -43.34 -6.72
N ILE A 396 15.07 -42.15 -7.18
CA ILE A 396 13.67 -41.79 -7.43
C ILE A 396 13.25 -42.31 -8.80
N LYS A 397 12.10 -42.96 -8.85
CA LYS A 397 11.45 -43.39 -10.08
C LYS A 397 10.00 -42.92 -10.11
N MET A 398 9.40 -42.91 -11.28
CA MET A 398 8.00 -42.56 -11.51
C MET A 398 7.26 -43.73 -12.14
N SER A 399 6.10 -44.08 -11.58
CA SER A 399 5.19 -45.08 -12.12
C SER A 399 3.79 -44.51 -12.28
N GLY A 400 3.07 -44.90 -13.32
CA GLY A 400 1.75 -44.36 -13.62
C GLY A 400 0.90 -45.28 -14.48
N ASP A 401 -0.32 -44.85 -14.80
CA ASP A 401 -1.37 -45.63 -15.45
C ASP A 401 -1.16 -45.90 -16.94
N VAL A 402 -0.16 -45.26 -17.56
CA VAL A 402 0.22 -45.47 -18.96
C VAL A 402 1.45 -46.37 -19.10
N SER A 403 1.55 -47.05 -20.25
CA SER A 403 2.66 -47.97 -20.52
C SER A 403 4.02 -47.30 -20.52
N ALA A 404 4.09 -46.02 -20.92
CA ALA A 404 5.31 -45.20 -20.85
C ALA A 404 5.81 -44.99 -19.42
N LEU A 405 4.94 -45.15 -18.41
CA LEU A 405 5.25 -45.07 -16.98
C LEU A 405 5.11 -46.43 -16.26
N GLY A 406 5.03 -47.53 -17.03
CA GLY A 406 5.04 -48.89 -16.48
C GLY A 406 3.69 -49.43 -15.99
N ASN A 407 2.56 -48.76 -16.22
CA ASN A 407 1.21 -49.22 -15.79
C ASN A 407 1.12 -49.59 -14.30
N TRP A 408 1.68 -48.76 -13.41
CA TRP A 408 1.80 -48.99 -11.96
C TRP A 408 2.69 -50.17 -11.53
N ASP A 409 3.38 -50.83 -12.47
CA ASP A 409 4.40 -51.82 -12.14
C ASP A 409 5.73 -51.14 -11.79
N THR A 410 6.06 -51.13 -10.50
CA THR A 410 7.30 -50.55 -9.94
C THR A 410 8.59 -51.08 -10.58
N SER A 411 8.58 -52.29 -11.14
CA SER A 411 9.76 -52.84 -11.83
C SER A 411 10.02 -52.17 -13.19
N ASN A 412 8.97 -51.60 -13.79
CA ASN A 412 8.98 -50.88 -15.06
C ASN A 412 8.90 -49.35 -14.89
N ALA A 413 8.99 -48.85 -13.64
CA ALA A 413 8.98 -47.43 -13.34
C ALA A 413 10.18 -46.69 -13.94
N VAL A 414 9.96 -45.47 -14.41
CA VAL A 414 10.94 -44.63 -15.10
C VAL A 414 11.86 -43.95 -14.07
N ALA A 415 13.17 -44.16 -14.15
CA ALA A 415 14.11 -43.54 -13.22
C ALA A 415 14.34 -42.05 -13.53
N LEU A 416 14.36 -41.22 -12.48
CA LEU A 416 14.70 -39.81 -12.57
C LEU A 416 16.21 -39.60 -12.46
N SER A 417 16.70 -38.51 -13.04
CA SER A 417 18.09 -38.06 -12.98
C SER A 417 18.30 -37.10 -11.81
N ALA A 418 19.34 -37.35 -11.00
CA ALA A 418 19.84 -36.43 -9.98
C ALA A 418 20.90 -35.45 -10.50
N SER A 419 21.07 -35.29 -11.82
CA SER A 419 22.15 -34.44 -12.36
C SER A 419 21.99 -32.94 -12.04
N LYS A 420 20.83 -32.52 -11.51
CA LYS A 420 20.57 -31.17 -11.00
C LYS A 420 20.44 -31.13 -9.47
N TYR A 421 20.68 -32.24 -8.79
CA TYR A 421 20.55 -32.35 -7.33
C TYR A 421 21.74 -31.69 -6.63
N THR A 422 21.47 -30.80 -5.69
CA THR A 422 22.42 -30.28 -4.71
C THR A 422 21.88 -30.42 -3.30
N SER A 423 22.72 -30.25 -2.27
CA SER A 423 22.27 -30.31 -0.87
C SER A 423 21.24 -29.20 -0.53
N SER A 424 21.28 -28.07 -1.23
CA SER A 424 20.34 -26.95 -1.06
C SER A 424 19.14 -27.04 -2.01
N ASN A 425 19.20 -27.86 -3.06
CA ASN A 425 18.11 -28.07 -4.02
C ASN A 425 18.11 -29.55 -4.47
N PRO A 426 17.42 -30.45 -3.75
CA PRO A 426 17.45 -31.89 -3.99
C PRO A 426 16.58 -32.31 -5.21
N LEU A 427 16.82 -31.69 -6.36
CA LEU A 427 16.01 -31.83 -7.57
C LEU A 427 16.36 -33.09 -8.40
N TRP A 428 15.35 -33.91 -8.61
CA TRP A 428 15.31 -35.03 -9.54
C TRP A 428 14.43 -34.69 -10.73
N TYR A 429 14.79 -35.14 -11.94
CA TYR A 429 13.93 -34.90 -13.12
C TYR A 429 13.99 -36.00 -14.18
N VAL A 430 12.96 -36.12 -15.02
CA VAL A 430 12.95 -36.96 -16.22
C VAL A 430 12.03 -36.42 -17.31
N THR A 431 12.39 -36.60 -18.58
CA THR A 431 11.50 -36.29 -19.71
C THR A 431 10.96 -37.58 -20.33
N VAL A 432 9.64 -37.72 -20.40
CA VAL A 432 8.93 -38.87 -20.97
C VAL A 432 8.06 -38.43 -22.13
N ASN A 433 8.07 -39.19 -23.22
CA ASN A 433 7.21 -38.93 -24.37
C ASN A 433 5.85 -39.59 -24.16
N LEU A 434 4.78 -38.80 -24.10
CA LEU A 434 3.42 -39.22 -23.83
C LEU A 434 2.47 -38.88 -24.98
N ALA A 435 1.39 -39.65 -25.12
CA ALA A 435 0.44 -39.44 -26.20
C ALA A 435 -0.40 -38.17 -25.97
N PRO A 436 -0.44 -37.22 -26.93
CA PRO A 436 -1.20 -35.97 -26.81
C PRO A 436 -2.69 -36.20 -26.50
N GLY A 437 -3.23 -35.41 -25.58
CA GLY A 437 -4.62 -35.49 -25.11
C GLY A 437 -4.89 -36.55 -24.05
N THR A 438 -3.88 -37.34 -23.66
CA THR A 438 -4.04 -38.39 -22.64
C THR A 438 -3.99 -37.78 -21.25
N VAL A 439 -4.94 -38.12 -20.39
CA VAL A 439 -4.83 -37.89 -18.94
C VAL A 439 -3.98 -39.01 -18.37
N VAL A 440 -2.86 -38.66 -17.74
CA VAL A 440 -1.90 -39.59 -17.13
C VAL A 440 -1.93 -39.39 -15.63
N ILE A 441 -2.10 -40.49 -14.90
CA ILE A 441 -2.09 -40.54 -13.45
C ILE A 441 -0.79 -41.23 -13.03
N TYR A 442 -0.02 -40.64 -12.11
CA TYR A 442 1.30 -41.16 -11.74
C TYR A 442 1.65 -40.88 -10.28
N LYS A 443 2.69 -41.58 -9.80
CA LYS A 443 3.37 -41.31 -8.54
C LYS A 443 4.89 -41.54 -8.62
N TYR A 444 5.61 -40.87 -7.75
CA TYR A 444 7.01 -41.10 -7.45
C TYR A 444 7.18 -42.22 -6.42
N ILE A 445 8.27 -42.96 -6.59
CA ILE A 445 8.73 -44.01 -5.69
C ILE A 445 10.21 -43.82 -5.38
N ASN A 446 10.58 -44.03 -4.13
CA ASN A 446 11.97 -44.14 -3.71
C ASN A 446 12.37 -45.61 -3.68
N VAL A 447 13.40 -45.97 -4.46
CA VAL A 447 13.95 -47.32 -4.52
C VAL A 447 15.31 -47.33 -3.82
N ALA A 448 15.39 -48.05 -2.69
CA ALA A 448 16.64 -48.22 -1.96
C ALA A 448 17.59 -49.18 -2.69
N SER A 449 18.88 -49.15 -2.35
CA SER A 449 19.93 -49.97 -2.97
C SER A 449 19.69 -51.49 -2.90
N GLY A 450 18.90 -51.95 -1.91
CA GLY A 450 18.44 -53.33 -1.77
C GLY A 450 17.17 -53.69 -2.58
N GLY A 451 16.63 -52.77 -3.37
CA GLY A 451 15.43 -52.96 -4.20
C GLY A 451 14.10 -52.72 -3.49
N THR A 452 14.10 -52.30 -2.23
CA THR A 452 12.88 -51.94 -1.49
C THR A 452 12.27 -50.66 -2.04
N VAL A 453 10.97 -50.68 -2.33
CA VAL A 453 10.21 -49.56 -2.93
C VAL A 453 9.33 -48.91 -1.87
N THR A 454 9.43 -47.58 -1.75
CA THR A 454 8.52 -46.76 -0.93
C THR A 454 7.79 -45.78 -1.83
N TRP A 455 6.46 -45.76 -1.77
CA TRP A 455 5.64 -44.82 -2.53
C TRP A 455 5.53 -43.48 -1.80
N GLU A 456 5.40 -42.40 -2.54
CA GLU A 456 4.94 -41.14 -1.97
C GLU A 456 3.50 -41.24 -1.45
N ALA A 457 3.12 -40.33 -0.55
CA ALA A 457 1.79 -40.27 0.04
C ALA A 457 0.68 -40.05 -1.00
N ASP A 458 -0.55 -40.45 -0.68
CA ASP A 458 -1.73 -40.09 -1.48
C ASP A 458 -2.06 -38.60 -1.37
N PRO A 459 -2.69 -37.99 -2.40
CA PRO A 459 -3.27 -38.60 -3.60
C PRO A 459 -2.29 -38.80 -4.78
N ASN A 460 -2.69 -39.56 -5.81
CA ASN A 460 -1.94 -39.70 -7.06
C ASN A 460 -1.90 -38.36 -7.83
N HIS A 461 -0.77 -38.07 -8.49
CA HIS A 461 -0.65 -36.93 -9.41
C HIS A 461 -1.41 -37.19 -10.70
N THR A 462 -1.94 -36.14 -11.33
CA THR A 462 -2.62 -36.23 -12.63
C THR A 462 -2.15 -35.11 -13.56
N ILE A 463 -1.85 -35.45 -14.81
CA ILE A 463 -1.49 -34.48 -15.86
C ILE A 463 -2.24 -34.79 -17.16
N THR A 464 -2.76 -33.77 -17.84
CA THR A 464 -3.31 -33.92 -19.20
C THR A 464 -2.25 -33.53 -20.22
N VAL A 465 -1.82 -34.48 -21.05
CA VAL A 465 -0.80 -34.25 -22.07
C VAL A 465 -1.35 -33.30 -23.14
N PRO A 466 -0.69 -32.18 -23.46
CA PRO A 466 -1.21 -31.20 -24.42
C PRO A 466 -1.43 -31.80 -25.81
N THR A 467 -2.49 -31.41 -26.52
CA THR A 467 -2.79 -31.91 -27.88
C THR A 467 -2.09 -31.17 -29.00
N CYS A 468 -1.24 -30.16 -28.72
CA CYS A 468 -0.46 -29.43 -29.71
C CYS A 468 0.96 -29.16 -29.16
N ALA A 469 1.99 -29.40 -29.98
CA ALA A 469 3.38 -29.45 -29.53
C ALA A 469 3.96 -28.06 -29.27
N SER A 470 4.31 -27.79 -28.01
CA SER A 470 5.36 -26.85 -27.59
C SER A 470 5.84 -27.27 -26.19
N ALA A 471 6.95 -28.01 -26.14
CA ALA A 471 7.67 -28.50 -24.95
C ALA A 471 8.36 -27.33 -24.21
N THR A 472 8.65 -27.28 -22.90
CA THR A 472 8.72 -28.22 -21.77
C THR A 472 8.57 -27.37 -20.48
N THR A 473 7.73 -27.76 -19.51
CA THR A 473 7.60 -27.12 -18.18
C THR A 473 8.08 -28.08 -17.09
N PRO A 474 8.90 -27.63 -16.11
CA PRO A 474 9.07 -28.34 -14.84
C PRO A 474 7.91 -28.01 -13.89
N ILE A 475 7.40 -29.01 -13.15
CA ILE A 475 6.32 -28.84 -12.16
C ILE A 475 6.85 -29.35 -10.80
N PRO A 476 6.87 -28.54 -9.72
CA PRO A 476 7.13 -29.01 -8.36
C PRO A 476 5.89 -29.65 -7.74
N SER A 477 6.11 -30.66 -6.90
CA SER A 477 5.11 -31.40 -6.14
C SER A 477 4.82 -30.72 -4.79
N SER A 478 3.60 -30.21 -4.61
CA SER A 478 2.79 -30.32 -3.38
C SER A 478 1.54 -29.45 -3.49
N GLN A 479 0.40 -30.08 -3.81
CA GLN A 479 -0.79 -30.14 -2.95
C GLN A 479 -1.99 -30.65 -3.75
N SER A 480 -2.44 -31.81 -3.26
CA SER A 480 -3.71 -32.51 -3.41
C SER A 480 -4.93 -31.69 -3.84
N CYS A 481 -5.25 -31.92 -5.12
CA CYS A 481 -6.55 -32.14 -5.76
C CYS A 481 -7.76 -32.51 -4.86
N LEU A 482 -8.90 -31.86 -5.11
CA LEU A 482 -10.20 -32.53 -5.24
C LEU A 482 -11.01 -31.90 -6.38
N GLN A 483 -11.49 -32.79 -7.24
CA GLN A 483 -12.02 -32.57 -8.58
C GLN A 483 -13.50 -32.16 -8.58
N SER A 484 -13.96 -31.48 -9.65
CA SER A 484 -15.09 -31.98 -10.47
C SER A 484 -15.25 -31.28 -11.83
N PHE A 485 -15.05 -32.06 -12.88
CA PHE A 485 -15.93 -32.26 -14.04
C PHE A 485 -17.03 -31.19 -14.34
N LEU A 486 -16.89 -30.44 -15.45
CA LEU A 486 -17.61 -30.62 -16.74
C LEU A 486 -17.82 -29.30 -17.52
N VAL A 487 -17.46 -29.36 -18.81
CA VAL A 487 -18.17 -28.76 -19.97
C VAL A 487 -18.31 -27.22 -20.01
N ARG A 488 -17.61 -26.60 -20.97
CA ARG A 488 -18.03 -25.36 -21.65
C ARG A 488 -17.97 -25.66 -23.15
N LEU A 489 -19.06 -25.75 -23.91
CA LEU A 489 -20.07 -24.73 -24.22
C LEU A 489 -19.48 -23.31 -24.21
N SER A 490 -19.09 -22.88 -25.40
CA SER A 490 -18.61 -21.56 -25.75
C SER A 490 -19.58 -20.46 -25.34
N LEU A 491 -19.21 -19.65 -24.34
CA LEU A 491 -19.78 -18.33 -24.04
C LEU A 491 -18.64 -17.30 -23.95
N ALA A 492 -18.91 -16.09 -24.43
CA ALA A 492 -18.01 -14.94 -24.41
C ALA A 492 -17.43 -14.67 -23.01
N ALA A 493 -16.17 -14.27 -22.92
CA ALA A 493 -15.55 -13.85 -21.67
C ALA A 493 -16.17 -12.51 -21.24
N VAL A 494 -17.15 -12.58 -20.34
CA VAL A 494 -17.62 -11.48 -19.52
C VAL A 494 -16.51 -11.21 -18.50
N THR A 495 -15.97 -10.00 -18.47
CA THR A 495 -15.11 -9.56 -17.36
C THR A 495 -15.96 -9.52 -16.11
N GLY A 496 -15.61 -10.33 -15.11
CA GLY A 496 -16.31 -10.41 -13.85
C GLY A 496 -16.27 -9.10 -13.07
N ALA A 497 -17.39 -8.73 -12.47
CA ALA A 497 -17.56 -7.45 -11.81
C ALA A 497 -18.76 -7.52 -10.86
N GLN A 498 -18.68 -6.99 -9.64
CA GLN A 498 -19.84 -6.75 -8.77
C GLN A 498 -20.85 -5.87 -9.52
N GLN A 499 -22.06 -6.39 -9.75
CA GLN A 499 -23.04 -5.75 -10.63
C GLN A 499 -24.05 -4.87 -9.89
N VAL A 500 -24.79 -4.08 -10.66
CA VAL A 500 -25.92 -3.25 -10.19
C VAL A 500 -27.23 -3.96 -10.43
N GLY A 501 -28.02 -4.15 -9.37
CA GLY A 501 -29.36 -4.70 -9.43
C GLY A 501 -30.34 -3.72 -10.10
N THR A 502 -31.43 -4.25 -10.64
CA THR A 502 -32.45 -3.43 -11.32
C THR A 502 -33.86 -3.76 -10.84
N GLN A 503 -34.00 -4.55 -9.78
CA GLN A 503 -35.31 -4.94 -9.25
C GLN A 503 -35.88 -3.80 -8.40
N THR A 504 -35.02 -3.13 -7.65
CA THR A 504 -35.34 -1.95 -6.84
C THR A 504 -34.54 -0.76 -7.37
N THR A 505 -35.23 0.35 -7.64
CA THR A 505 -34.55 1.59 -8.05
C THR A 505 -33.88 2.22 -6.84
N GLU A 506 -32.61 2.59 -6.97
CA GLU A 506 -31.92 3.35 -5.93
C GLU A 506 -32.36 4.82 -5.96
N THR A 507 -32.79 5.34 -4.81
CA THR A 507 -33.17 6.75 -4.64
C THR A 507 -32.78 7.18 -3.22
N HIS A 508 -31.71 7.97 -3.13
CA HIS A 508 -31.17 8.43 -1.86
C HIS A 508 -32.13 9.42 -1.17
N PRO A 509 -32.44 9.24 0.13
CA PRO A 509 -33.14 10.25 0.92
C PRO A 509 -32.30 11.52 1.03
N SER A 510 -32.90 12.68 0.73
CA SER A 510 -32.21 13.97 0.87
C SER A 510 -31.98 14.32 2.33
N MET A 511 -30.81 14.88 2.65
CA MET A 511 -30.46 15.38 3.98
C MET A 511 -29.56 16.61 3.81
N THR A 512 -30.03 17.76 4.26
CA THR A 512 -29.24 18.99 4.23
C THR A 512 -28.25 19.07 5.40
N TRP A 513 -27.15 19.79 5.20
CA TRP A 513 -26.18 20.14 6.24
C TRP A 513 -25.70 21.58 6.03
N GLN A 514 -24.83 22.12 6.88
CA GLN A 514 -24.39 23.51 6.76
C GLN A 514 -22.87 23.67 6.80
N GLN A 515 -22.37 24.57 5.96
CA GLN A 515 -20.98 25.05 6.01
C GLN A 515 -20.96 26.44 6.65
N CYS A 516 -20.23 26.60 7.74
CA CYS A 516 -20.12 27.84 8.50
C CYS A 516 -18.80 28.56 8.18
N THR A 517 -18.85 29.90 8.15
CA THR A 517 -17.66 30.77 8.00
C THR A 517 -17.38 31.59 9.25
N ALA A 518 -18.39 31.78 10.09
CA ALA A 518 -18.32 32.41 11.41
C ALA A 518 -19.57 32.04 12.22
N ALA A 519 -19.55 32.26 13.53
CA ALA A 519 -20.70 32.02 14.40
C ALA A 519 -21.97 32.73 13.87
N GLY A 520 -23.05 31.96 13.68
CA GLY A 520 -24.31 32.46 13.13
C GLY A 520 -24.30 32.76 11.62
N SER A 521 -23.22 32.41 10.90
CA SER A 521 -23.07 32.62 9.46
C SER A 521 -22.74 31.30 8.76
N CYS A 522 -23.79 30.54 8.44
CA CYS A 522 -23.70 29.25 7.76
C CYS A 522 -24.56 29.22 6.48
N THR A 523 -24.10 28.48 5.48
CA THR A 523 -24.81 28.22 4.23
C THR A 523 -25.25 26.77 4.17
N THR A 524 -26.52 26.55 3.87
CA THR A 524 -27.06 25.21 3.63
C THR A 524 -26.39 24.59 2.41
N GLN A 525 -26.01 23.33 2.57
CA GLN A 525 -25.52 22.42 1.53
C GLN A 525 -26.59 21.36 1.32
N GLU A 526 -26.88 21.08 0.05
CA GLU A 526 -27.75 19.97 -0.32
C GLU A 526 -26.93 18.68 -0.28
N GLY A 527 -27.46 17.66 0.37
CA GLY A 527 -26.85 16.34 0.45
C GLY A 527 -27.92 15.26 0.40
N GLU A 528 -27.48 14.02 0.34
CA GLU A 528 -28.33 12.84 0.38
C GLU A 528 -27.59 11.72 1.12
N VAL A 529 -28.32 10.71 1.59
CA VAL A 529 -27.73 9.58 2.32
C VAL A 529 -27.91 8.28 1.57
N VAL A 530 -26.91 7.40 1.66
CA VAL A 530 -26.93 6.08 1.04
C VAL A 530 -26.69 4.99 2.08
N VAL A 531 -27.45 3.90 2.00
CA VAL A 531 -27.23 2.73 2.86
C VAL A 531 -26.06 1.90 2.33
N ASP A 532 -25.25 1.40 3.26
CA ASP A 532 -24.12 0.51 3.02
C ASP A 532 -24.51 -0.76 2.24
N ALA A 533 -23.59 -1.23 1.40
CA ALA A 533 -23.80 -2.37 0.51
C ALA A 533 -24.08 -3.69 1.24
N ASN A 534 -23.64 -3.87 2.47
CA ASN A 534 -23.82 -5.08 3.25
C ASN A 534 -25.29 -5.32 3.65
N TRP A 535 -26.09 -4.26 3.78
CA TRP A 535 -27.53 -4.37 4.06
C TRP A 535 -28.37 -4.71 2.84
N ARG A 536 -27.82 -4.51 1.64
CA ARG A 536 -28.58 -4.61 0.41
C ARG A 536 -28.88 -6.05 0.03
N TRP A 537 -29.98 -6.24 -0.68
CA TRP A 537 -30.28 -7.51 -1.30
C TRP A 537 -29.25 -7.81 -2.40
N VAL A 538 -28.62 -8.98 -2.29
CA VAL A 538 -27.67 -9.49 -3.28
C VAL A 538 -28.31 -10.66 -4.02
N HIS A 539 -28.57 -10.46 -5.32
CA HIS A 539 -29.28 -11.44 -6.14
C HIS A 539 -28.57 -11.71 -7.48
N SER A 540 -28.95 -12.80 -8.14
CA SER A 540 -28.41 -13.14 -9.45
C SER A 540 -28.63 -12.00 -10.46
N THR A 541 -27.66 -11.76 -11.33
CA THR A 541 -27.80 -10.82 -12.45
C THR A 541 -28.78 -11.32 -13.51
N SER A 542 -29.14 -12.61 -13.46
CA SER A 542 -29.99 -13.26 -14.46
C SER A 542 -31.47 -13.38 -14.04
N ASP A 543 -31.75 -13.42 -12.73
CA ASP A 543 -33.09 -13.56 -12.17
C ASP A 543 -33.15 -13.01 -10.72
N THR A 544 -34.15 -13.42 -9.94
CA THR A 544 -34.35 -12.95 -8.54
C THR A 544 -33.86 -13.98 -7.50
N THR A 545 -32.99 -14.91 -7.88
CA THR A 545 -32.41 -15.89 -6.95
C THR A 545 -31.38 -15.19 -6.06
N ASN A 546 -31.45 -15.40 -4.76
CA ASN A 546 -30.50 -14.81 -3.82
C ASN A 546 -29.09 -15.39 -4.03
N CYS A 547 -28.09 -14.52 -4.08
CA CYS A 547 -26.69 -14.95 -3.95
C CYS A 547 -26.28 -15.10 -2.49
N TYR A 548 -26.93 -14.38 -1.58
CA TYR A 548 -26.68 -14.44 -0.15
C TYR A 548 -28.02 -14.47 0.59
N THR A 549 -28.21 -15.42 1.51
CA THR A 549 -29.44 -15.57 2.31
C THR A 549 -29.10 -15.89 3.76
N GLY A 550 -29.70 -15.13 4.70
CA GLY A 550 -29.33 -15.22 6.10
C GLY A 550 -27.87 -14.85 6.25
N ASN A 551 -27.02 -15.82 6.60
CA ASN A 551 -25.58 -15.65 6.73
C ASN A 551 -24.75 -16.55 5.81
N THR A 552 -25.33 -17.02 4.69
CA THR A 552 -24.69 -17.97 3.77
C THR A 552 -24.80 -17.55 2.32
N TRP A 553 -23.72 -17.76 1.57
CA TRP A 553 -23.66 -17.60 0.12
C TRP A 553 -24.24 -18.82 -0.62
N ASP A 554 -24.87 -18.59 -1.77
CA ASP A 554 -25.28 -19.67 -2.68
C ASP A 554 -24.05 -20.24 -3.40
N SER A 555 -23.66 -21.47 -3.07
CA SER A 555 -22.45 -22.09 -3.59
C SER A 555 -22.45 -22.36 -5.11
N THR A 556 -23.62 -22.24 -5.77
CA THR A 556 -23.73 -22.40 -7.23
C THR A 556 -23.46 -21.08 -7.94
N LEU A 557 -24.00 -19.99 -7.41
CA LEU A 557 -23.79 -18.63 -7.93
C LEU A 557 -22.43 -18.05 -7.49
N CYS A 558 -21.96 -18.44 -6.30
CA CYS A 558 -20.75 -17.94 -5.64
C CYS A 558 -19.79 -19.09 -5.28
N PRO A 559 -19.17 -19.75 -6.28
CA PRO A 559 -18.16 -20.79 -6.03
C PRO A 559 -16.77 -20.23 -5.67
N ASP A 560 -16.52 -18.96 -6.03
CA ASP A 560 -15.30 -18.19 -5.81
C ASP A 560 -15.64 -16.69 -5.87
N ASP A 561 -14.77 -15.83 -5.36
CA ASP A 561 -15.06 -14.41 -5.15
C ASP A 561 -15.35 -13.66 -6.44
N VAL A 562 -14.55 -13.90 -7.48
CA VAL A 562 -14.68 -13.25 -8.79
C VAL A 562 -15.95 -13.70 -9.51
N THR A 563 -16.26 -14.99 -9.49
CA THR A 563 -17.47 -15.56 -10.11
C THR A 563 -18.71 -15.08 -9.38
N CYS A 564 -18.67 -15.02 -8.04
CA CYS A 564 -19.75 -14.48 -7.23
C CYS A 564 -20.02 -13.02 -7.60
N ALA A 565 -19.00 -12.16 -7.60
CA ALA A 565 -19.11 -10.77 -8.02
C ALA A 565 -19.76 -10.65 -9.41
N THR A 566 -19.33 -11.48 -10.38
CA THR A 566 -19.90 -11.52 -11.73
C THR A 566 -21.38 -11.89 -11.77
N ASN A 567 -21.75 -12.91 -11.00
CA ASN A 567 -23.09 -13.50 -11.06
C ASN A 567 -24.10 -12.72 -10.22
N CYS A 568 -23.63 -11.84 -9.34
CA CYS A 568 -24.43 -11.23 -8.30
C CYS A 568 -24.45 -9.71 -8.43
N ALA A 569 -25.59 -9.13 -8.10
CA ALA A 569 -25.86 -7.72 -8.19
C ALA A 569 -26.32 -7.18 -6.85
N VAL A 570 -25.82 -6.00 -6.49
CA VAL A 570 -26.28 -5.23 -5.35
C VAL A 570 -27.44 -4.34 -5.80
N ASP A 571 -28.63 -4.54 -5.22
CA ASP A 571 -29.86 -3.87 -5.66
C ASP A 571 -30.13 -2.56 -4.91
N GLY A 572 -31.12 -1.80 -5.40
CA GLY A 572 -31.57 -0.59 -4.73
C GLY A 572 -32.22 -0.85 -3.36
N ALA A 573 -32.47 0.23 -2.61
CA ALA A 573 -33.02 0.17 -1.25
C ALA A 573 -34.38 0.87 -1.10
N ASP A 574 -35.32 0.21 -0.43
CA ASP A 574 -36.50 0.87 0.16
C ASP A 574 -36.16 1.31 1.59
N TYR A 575 -35.61 2.51 1.70
CA TYR A 575 -35.03 3.10 2.92
C TYR A 575 -35.99 3.05 4.12
N GLU A 576 -37.21 3.55 3.97
CA GLU A 576 -38.17 3.62 5.08
C GLU A 576 -38.77 2.24 5.38
N ALA A 577 -39.30 1.54 4.36
CA ALA A 577 -40.11 0.35 4.60
C ALA A 577 -39.26 -0.89 4.95
N THR A 578 -38.01 -0.95 4.49
CA THR A 578 -37.12 -2.10 4.74
C THR A 578 -36.13 -1.82 5.86
N TYR A 579 -35.51 -0.63 5.87
CA TYR A 579 -34.42 -0.31 6.78
C TYR A 579 -34.81 0.64 7.91
N GLY A 580 -36.02 1.22 7.88
CA GLY A 580 -36.48 2.15 8.91
C GLY A 580 -35.71 3.47 8.92
N VAL A 581 -35.16 3.85 7.77
CA VAL A 581 -34.41 5.08 7.53
C VAL A 581 -35.36 6.14 7.01
N THR A 582 -35.39 7.29 7.67
CA THR A 582 -36.17 8.46 7.21
C THR A 582 -35.37 9.74 7.33
N THR A 583 -35.62 10.68 6.41
CA THR A 583 -35.07 12.04 6.50
C THR A 583 -36.17 13.09 6.55
N SER A 584 -35.87 14.22 7.20
CA SER A 584 -36.72 15.41 7.23
C SER A 584 -35.83 16.64 7.30
N ASP A 585 -35.72 17.37 6.19
CA ASP A 585 -34.86 18.55 6.02
C ASP A 585 -33.37 18.26 6.33
N ASP A 586 -32.93 18.55 7.55
CA ASP A 586 -31.55 18.37 8.04
C ASP A 586 -31.40 17.18 9.00
N ALA A 587 -32.47 16.40 9.23
CA ALA A 587 -32.51 15.29 10.16
C ALA A 587 -32.56 13.93 9.46
N LEU A 588 -31.79 12.98 9.98
CA LEU A 588 -31.78 11.56 9.65
C LEU A 588 -32.18 10.75 10.88
N THR A 589 -33.20 9.90 10.74
CA THR A 589 -33.62 8.98 11.80
C THR A 589 -33.43 7.54 11.37
N LEU A 590 -32.74 6.76 12.22
CA LEU A 590 -32.46 5.34 12.02
C LEU A 590 -33.21 4.53 13.06
N SER A 591 -34.06 3.60 12.61
CA SER A 591 -34.77 2.67 13.49
C SER A 591 -33.96 1.40 13.70
N PHE A 592 -33.98 0.85 14.91
CA PHE A 592 -33.18 -0.33 15.23
C PHE A 592 -33.73 -1.60 14.57
N VAL A 593 -35.01 -1.93 14.76
CA VAL A 593 -35.62 -3.10 14.10
C VAL A 593 -36.74 -2.65 13.17
N THR A 594 -36.62 -3.07 11.91
CA THR A 594 -37.64 -2.81 10.89
C THR A 594 -38.15 -4.13 10.33
N GLN A 595 -39.43 -4.40 10.55
CA GLN A 595 -40.08 -5.62 10.06
C GLN A 595 -40.75 -5.37 8.71
N SER A 596 -40.23 -6.00 7.66
CA SER A 596 -40.81 -6.02 6.31
C SER A 596 -41.04 -7.48 5.88
N SER A 597 -40.72 -7.84 4.63
CA SER A 597 -40.63 -9.23 4.19
C SER A 597 -39.54 -10.01 4.95
N GLN A 598 -38.52 -9.30 5.43
CA GLN A 598 -37.47 -9.79 6.33
C GLN A 598 -37.39 -8.89 7.57
N LYS A 599 -36.71 -9.38 8.62
CA LYS A 599 -36.42 -8.57 9.81
C LYS A 599 -35.07 -7.90 9.59
N ASN A 600 -35.06 -6.59 9.41
CA ASN A 600 -33.85 -5.78 9.38
C ASN A 600 -33.44 -5.37 10.79
N ILE A 601 -32.14 -5.38 11.07
CA ILE A 601 -31.55 -4.95 12.34
C ILE A 601 -30.47 -3.92 12.00
N GLY A 602 -30.59 -2.73 12.59
CA GLY A 602 -29.67 -1.63 12.40
C GLY A 602 -29.57 -1.11 10.97
N SER A 603 -28.66 -0.16 10.77
CA SER A 603 -28.29 0.37 9.45
C SER A 603 -26.99 1.17 9.57
N ARG A 604 -26.20 1.21 8.48
CA ARG A 604 -25.06 2.12 8.31
C ARG A 604 -25.25 2.95 7.04
N LEU A 605 -25.11 4.27 7.17
CA LEU A 605 -25.34 5.21 6.08
C LEU A 605 -24.17 6.18 5.90
N TYR A 606 -23.98 6.60 4.65
CA TYR A 606 -22.96 7.58 4.26
C TYR A 606 -23.60 8.85 3.73
N LEU A 607 -23.03 10.00 4.06
CA LEU A 607 -23.44 11.27 3.46
C LEU A 607 -22.81 11.43 2.06
N MET A 608 -23.61 11.83 1.09
CA MET A 608 -23.22 11.98 -0.31
C MET A 608 -23.22 13.44 -0.77
N ALA A 609 -22.22 13.78 -1.57
CA ALA A 609 -22.11 15.10 -2.23
C ALA A 609 -22.88 15.12 -3.56
N SER A 610 -23.01 13.96 -4.21
CA SER A 610 -23.77 13.76 -5.43
C SER A 610 -24.16 12.29 -5.55
N GLU A 611 -25.03 11.93 -6.50
CA GLU A 611 -25.52 10.55 -6.71
C GLU A 611 -24.42 9.48 -6.86
N THR A 612 -23.18 9.86 -7.17
CA THR A 612 -22.06 8.93 -7.40
C THR A 612 -20.84 9.16 -6.52
N GLU A 613 -20.87 10.14 -5.61
CA GLU A 613 -19.71 10.47 -4.77
C GLU A 613 -20.12 10.79 -3.34
N TYR A 614 -19.42 10.20 -2.37
CA TYR A 614 -19.52 10.55 -0.96
C TYR A 614 -19.09 12.00 -0.71
N GLN A 615 -19.66 12.62 0.32
CA GLN A 615 -19.19 13.90 0.80
C GLN A 615 -17.90 13.68 1.60
N MET A 616 -16.78 14.16 1.04
CA MET A 616 -15.49 14.16 1.72
C MET A 616 -15.39 15.37 2.64
N PHE A 617 -15.04 15.14 3.91
CA PHE A 617 -14.84 16.19 4.91
C PHE A 617 -13.38 16.32 5.32
N THR A 618 -12.84 17.52 5.22
CA THR A 618 -11.49 17.86 5.68
C THR A 618 -11.59 18.71 6.95
N VAL A 619 -11.61 18.06 8.12
CA VAL A 619 -11.92 18.73 9.40
C VAL A 619 -10.71 19.11 10.24
N LEU A 620 -9.49 18.89 9.73
CA LEU A 620 -8.25 19.32 10.40
C LEU A 620 -8.19 20.85 10.55
N GLY A 621 -7.93 21.34 11.75
CA GLY A 621 -7.98 22.78 12.07
C GLY A 621 -9.41 23.37 12.09
N GLN A 622 -10.44 22.52 12.04
CA GLN A 622 -11.84 22.92 11.96
C GLN A 622 -12.67 22.31 13.10
N GLU A 623 -13.98 22.57 13.07
CA GLU A 623 -14.98 22.08 14.01
C GLU A 623 -16.10 21.37 13.24
N PHE A 624 -16.51 20.21 13.74
CA PHE A 624 -17.66 19.44 13.27
C PHE A 624 -18.70 19.34 14.38
N THR A 625 -19.95 19.65 14.04
CA THR A 625 -21.05 19.76 15.00
C THR A 625 -22.32 19.14 14.46
N PHE A 626 -23.11 18.53 15.34
CA PHE A 626 -24.43 18.00 15.01
C PHE A 626 -25.32 17.96 16.26
N ASP A 627 -26.63 17.92 16.06
CA ASP A 627 -27.60 17.63 17.11
C ASP A 627 -27.92 16.13 17.10
N VAL A 628 -28.10 15.54 18.28
CA VAL A 628 -28.46 14.13 18.43
C VAL A 628 -29.55 13.91 19.47
N ASP A 629 -30.47 12.99 19.18
CA ASP A 629 -31.44 12.45 20.12
C ASP A 629 -31.16 10.95 20.33
N VAL A 630 -30.60 10.64 21.50
CA VAL A 630 -30.30 9.27 21.96
C VAL A 630 -31.28 8.78 23.03
N SER A 631 -32.37 9.52 23.29
CA SER A 631 -33.28 9.25 24.41
C SER A 631 -33.98 7.89 24.35
N GLN A 632 -33.95 7.25 23.17
CA GLN A 632 -34.53 5.93 22.90
C GLN A 632 -33.46 4.85 22.68
N LEU A 633 -32.19 5.12 23.00
CA LEU A 633 -31.10 4.14 22.93
C LEU A 633 -30.78 3.60 24.33
N PRO A 634 -31.23 2.39 24.69
CA PRO A 634 -30.89 1.76 25.96
C PRO A 634 -29.48 1.15 25.94
N CYS A 635 -29.09 0.53 27.06
CA CYS A 635 -27.90 -0.31 27.16
C CYS A 635 -27.83 -1.33 26.01
N GLY A 636 -26.65 -1.53 25.44
CA GLY A 636 -26.40 -2.52 24.39
C GLY A 636 -26.62 -2.06 22.96
N LEU A 637 -27.17 -0.86 22.75
CA LEU A 637 -27.21 -0.21 21.44
C LEU A 637 -26.11 0.84 21.33
N ASN A 638 -25.69 1.12 20.10
CA ASN A 638 -24.81 2.22 19.77
C ASN A 638 -25.37 2.96 18.55
N GLY A 639 -25.76 4.22 18.76
CA GLY A 639 -25.95 5.18 17.68
C GLY A 639 -24.62 5.87 17.41
N ALA A 640 -23.92 5.42 16.37
CA ALA A 640 -22.62 5.97 16.01
C ALA A 640 -22.68 7.02 14.89
N LEU A 641 -21.87 8.05 15.01
CA LEU A 641 -21.57 9.04 13.97
C LEU A 641 -20.07 9.28 13.94
N TYR A 642 -19.43 8.99 12.81
CA TYR A 642 -17.97 8.89 12.73
C TYR A 642 -17.46 9.16 11.31
N PHE A 643 -16.14 9.25 11.16
CA PHE A 643 -15.48 9.43 9.88
C PHE A 643 -14.58 8.25 9.55
N VAL A 644 -14.55 7.84 8.29
CA VAL A 644 -13.63 6.80 7.78
C VAL A 644 -12.95 7.23 6.49
N SER A 645 -11.72 6.77 6.26
CA SER A 645 -10.91 7.10 5.08
C SER A 645 -11.26 6.25 3.84
N MET A 646 -12.54 6.23 3.49
CA MET A 646 -13.07 5.61 2.26
C MET A 646 -12.77 6.45 1.01
N ASP A 647 -12.71 5.80 -0.15
CA ASP A 647 -12.66 6.49 -1.44
C ASP A 647 -13.99 7.17 -1.77
N ALA A 648 -13.95 8.41 -2.27
CA ALA A 648 -15.13 9.20 -2.59
C ALA A 648 -16.12 8.50 -3.55
N ASP A 649 -15.62 7.69 -4.49
CA ASP A 649 -16.44 6.96 -5.47
C ASP A 649 -16.82 5.54 -5.03
N GLY A 650 -16.52 5.17 -3.78
CA GLY A 650 -16.73 3.82 -3.25
C GLY A 650 -15.81 2.76 -3.86
N GLY A 651 -14.68 3.19 -4.44
CA GLY A 651 -13.63 2.33 -5.00
C GLY A 651 -13.74 2.06 -6.50
N MET A 652 -14.68 2.68 -7.23
CA MET A 652 -14.92 2.39 -8.65
C MET A 652 -13.69 2.66 -9.54
N ALA A 653 -12.95 3.73 -9.28
CA ALA A 653 -11.76 4.11 -10.04
C ALA A 653 -10.60 3.13 -9.82
N LYS A 654 -10.43 2.63 -8.59
CA LYS A 654 -9.40 1.64 -8.24
C LYS A 654 -9.77 0.23 -8.69
N TYR A 655 -11.05 -0.11 -8.60
CA TYR A 655 -11.57 -1.45 -8.81
C TYR A 655 -12.61 -1.46 -9.92
N PRO A 656 -12.21 -1.63 -11.20
CA PRO A 656 -13.13 -1.63 -12.33
C PRO A 656 -14.20 -2.74 -12.25
N ALA A 657 -13.98 -3.75 -11.42
CA ALA A 657 -14.95 -4.80 -11.12
C ALA A 657 -16.14 -4.27 -10.30
N ASN A 658 -15.95 -3.23 -9.48
CA ASN A 658 -17.06 -2.58 -8.80
C ASN A 658 -17.86 -1.70 -9.79
N LYS A 659 -19.09 -2.10 -10.12
CA LYS A 659 -20.01 -1.29 -10.94
C LYS A 659 -21.04 -0.51 -10.14
N ALA A 660 -21.12 -0.78 -8.83
CA ALA A 660 -22.13 -0.21 -7.96
C ALA A 660 -21.65 1.12 -7.36
N GLY A 661 -20.46 1.13 -6.77
CA GLY A 661 -19.81 2.35 -6.26
C GLY A 661 -20.53 3.01 -5.10
N ALA A 662 -20.16 4.27 -4.81
CA ALA A 662 -20.75 5.08 -3.75
C ALA A 662 -22.29 5.18 -3.84
N LYS A 663 -22.84 5.16 -5.06
CA LYS A 663 -24.30 5.14 -5.30
C LYS A 663 -25.00 3.96 -4.60
N TYR A 664 -24.31 2.86 -4.35
CA TYR A 664 -24.86 1.69 -3.67
C TYR A 664 -24.13 1.40 -2.35
N GLY A 665 -23.44 2.40 -1.79
CA GLY A 665 -22.80 2.29 -0.48
C GLY A 665 -21.62 1.32 -0.43
N THR A 666 -20.84 1.17 -1.51
CA THR A 666 -19.67 0.28 -1.52
C THR A 666 -18.40 0.94 -0.97
N GLY A 667 -17.38 0.13 -0.68
CA GLY A 667 -16.02 0.59 -0.38
C GLY A 667 -15.79 0.91 1.09
N TYR A 668 -16.66 0.43 1.99
CA TYR A 668 -16.50 0.61 3.42
C TYR A 668 -15.19 0.01 3.94
N CYS A 669 -14.61 0.69 4.91
CA CYS A 669 -13.45 0.30 5.67
C CYS A 669 -13.53 1.01 7.02
N ASP A 670 -12.88 0.46 8.04
CA ASP A 670 -12.68 1.12 9.33
C ASP A 670 -11.45 0.53 10.04
N SER A 671 -11.21 0.96 11.28
CA SER A 671 -10.02 0.57 12.06
C SER A 671 -10.05 -0.88 12.54
N GLN A 672 -11.20 -1.55 12.47
CA GLN A 672 -11.37 -2.95 12.83
C GLN A 672 -11.05 -3.89 11.68
N CYS A 673 -10.65 -3.37 10.52
CA CYS A 673 -10.37 -4.15 9.32
C CYS A 673 -11.50 -5.17 9.01
N PRO A 674 -12.76 -4.72 8.90
CA PRO A 674 -13.95 -5.56 8.88
C PRO A 674 -13.91 -6.60 7.77
N ARG A 675 -14.08 -7.85 8.18
CA ARG A 675 -14.11 -9.04 7.32
C ARG A 675 -15.53 -9.57 7.09
N ASP A 676 -16.54 -8.91 7.67
CA ASP A 676 -17.96 -9.21 7.50
C ASP A 676 -18.58 -8.59 6.23
N LEU A 677 -17.81 -7.77 5.53
CA LEU A 677 -18.24 -7.14 4.29
C LEU A 677 -18.37 -8.18 3.18
N LYS A 678 -19.55 -8.23 2.56
CA LYS A 678 -19.84 -9.14 1.44
C LYS A 678 -19.05 -8.86 0.17
N PHE A 679 -18.61 -7.62 -0.04
CA PHE A 679 -17.84 -7.20 -1.21
C PHE A 679 -16.73 -6.23 -0.82
N ILE A 680 -15.50 -6.54 -1.22
CA ILE A 680 -14.29 -5.74 -0.99
C ILE A 680 -13.55 -5.66 -2.33
N ASN A 681 -13.03 -4.49 -2.69
CA ASN A 681 -12.21 -4.30 -3.89
C ASN A 681 -12.87 -4.75 -5.23
N GLY A 682 -14.21 -4.78 -5.28
CA GLY A 682 -14.98 -5.22 -6.44
C GLY A 682 -15.10 -6.74 -6.60
N GLU A 683 -14.64 -7.50 -5.62
CA GLU A 683 -14.78 -8.95 -5.49
C GLU A 683 -15.77 -9.28 -4.36
N ALA A 684 -16.39 -10.46 -4.40
CA ALA A 684 -17.14 -10.94 -3.25
C ALA A 684 -16.19 -11.43 -2.14
N ASN A 685 -16.72 -11.73 -0.97
CA ASN A 685 -15.97 -12.29 0.14
C ASN A 685 -16.56 -13.65 0.52
N VAL A 686 -16.69 -14.57 -0.45
CA VAL A 686 -17.24 -15.91 -0.23
C VAL A 686 -16.15 -16.92 0.13
N GLU A 687 -14.92 -16.70 -0.33
CA GLU A 687 -13.76 -17.50 0.06
C GLU A 687 -13.51 -17.37 1.56
N GLY A 688 -13.34 -18.51 2.22
CA GLY A 688 -13.18 -18.59 3.67
C GLY A 688 -14.41 -18.21 4.49
N TRP A 689 -15.58 -17.93 3.89
CA TRP A 689 -16.75 -17.43 4.62
C TRP A 689 -17.22 -18.37 5.74
N VAL A 690 -17.17 -17.88 6.98
CA VAL A 690 -17.68 -18.55 8.18
C VAL A 690 -18.92 -17.79 8.69
N PRO A 691 -20.11 -18.40 8.65
CA PRO A 691 -21.31 -17.80 9.23
C PRO A 691 -21.15 -17.55 10.73
N SER A 692 -21.62 -16.40 11.22
CA SER A 692 -21.62 -16.12 12.66
C SER A 692 -22.55 -17.09 13.40
N GLU A 693 -22.13 -17.54 14.58
CA GLU A 693 -22.94 -18.43 15.44
C GLU A 693 -24.05 -17.67 16.18
N ASN A 694 -23.93 -16.35 16.34
CA ASN A 694 -24.84 -15.51 17.10
C ASN A 694 -25.44 -14.33 16.29
N ASP A 695 -25.12 -14.22 15.00
CA ASP A 695 -25.78 -13.33 14.05
C ASP A 695 -26.30 -14.13 12.85
N SER A 696 -27.61 -14.09 12.61
CA SER A 696 -28.25 -14.78 11.49
C SER A 696 -28.06 -14.09 10.13
N ASN A 697 -27.50 -12.88 10.09
CA ASN A 697 -27.34 -12.05 8.90
C ASN A 697 -25.87 -11.85 8.50
N ALA A 698 -24.93 -12.13 9.40
CA ALA A 698 -23.50 -11.87 9.20
C ALA A 698 -22.63 -13.14 9.27
N GLY A 699 -21.43 -13.02 8.74
CA GLY A 699 -20.35 -13.99 8.77
C GLY A 699 -19.05 -13.27 8.50
N VAL A 700 -17.96 -14.01 8.35
CA VAL A 700 -16.60 -13.47 8.19
C VAL A 700 -15.92 -14.20 7.04
N GLY A 701 -15.46 -13.47 6.02
CA GLY A 701 -14.68 -14.02 4.91
C GLY A 701 -13.17 -13.94 5.13
N ASP A 702 -12.41 -14.31 4.10
CA ASP A 702 -10.95 -14.19 4.13
C ASP A 702 -10.49 -12.74 3.97
N HIS A 703 -11.19 -11.89 3.23
CA HIS A 703 -10.77 -10.50 3.00
C HIS A 703 -11.33 -9.55 4.07
N GLY A 704 -10.52 -8.58 4.50
CA GLY A 704 -10.92 -7.46 5.35
C GLY A 704 -10.57 -6.11 4.72
N SER A 705 -11.23 -5.04 5.17
CA SER A 705 -11.08 -3.69 4.60
C SER A 705 -10.68 -2.67 5.66
N CYS A 706 -9.40 -2.32 5.71
CA CYS A 706 -8.79 -1.47 6.73
C CYS A 706 -8.72 0.00 6.28
N CYS A 707 -8.99 0.94 7.19
CA CYS A 707 -8.60 2.35 7.05
C CYS A 707 -8.69 3.10 8.38
N ALA A 708 -8.12 4.31 8.44
CA ALA A 708 -8.22 5.15 9.62
C ALA A 708 -9.67 5.56 9.90
N GLU A 709 -10.00 5.69 11.18
CA GLU A 709 -11.34 5.95 11.69
C GLU A 709 -11.30 7.01 12.79
N MET A 710 -12.24 7.95 12.74
CA MET A 710 -12.41 8.99 13.76
C MET A 710 -13.84 8.93 14.27
N ASP A 711 -14.00 8.27 15.42
CA ASP A 711 -15.27 8.14 16.11
C ASP A 711 -15.63 9.41 16.83
N ILE A 712 -16.38 10.27 16.14
CA ILE A 712 -16.90 11.50 16.71
C ILE A 712 -17.86 11.18 17.85
N TRP A 713 -18.66 10.14 17.67
CA TRP A 713 -19.75 9.82 18.58
C TRP A 713 -20.08 8.36 18.51
N GLU A 714 -19.84 7.65 19.60
CA GLU A 714 -20.44 6.35 19.87
C GLU A 714 -21.21 6.47 21.16
N ALA A 715 -22.51 6.20 21.13
CA ALA A 715 -23.33 6.44 22.32
C ALA A 715 -24.65 5.70 22.35
N ASN A 716 -25.15 5.58 23.56
CA ASN A 716 -26.55 5.42 23.87
C ASN A 716 -26.95 6.44 24.95
N SER A 717 -28.13 6.28 25.56
CA SER A 717 -28.60 7.18 26.61
C SER A 717 -27.78 7.10 27.91
N ILE A 718 -26.93 6.08 28.09
CA ILE A 718 -26.18 5.82 29.32
C ILE A 718 -24.74 6.30 29.23
N SER A 719 -24.06 6.01 28.11
CA SER A 719 -22.65 6.34 27.93
C SER A 719 -22.36 6.86 26.52
N THR A 720 -21.25 7.58 26.39
CA THR A 720 -20.70 8.02 25.11
C THR A 720 -19.18 8.00 25.11
N ALA A 721 -18.58 7.75 23.94
CA ALA A 721 -17.15 7.83 23.69
C ALA A 721 -16.82 8.71 22.46
N LEU A 722 -15.63 9.30 22.48
CA LEU A 722 -14.95 9.98 21.38
C LEU A 722 -13.60 9.28 21.20
N THR A 723 -13.30 8.76 20.02
CA THR A 723 -12.13 7.89 19.83
C THR A 723 -11.48 8.07 18.45
N PRO A 724 -10.22 8.54 18.37
CA PRO A 724 -9.42 8.45 17.15
C PRO A 724 -8.74 7.08 17.05
N HIS A 725 -8.80 6.49 15.87
CA HIS A 725 -8.19 5.21 15.52
C HIS A 725 -7.28 5.37 14.28
N PRO A 726 -5.96 5.57 14.49
CA PRO A 726 -5.02 5.68 13.39
C PRO A 726 -4.68 4.29 12.84
N CYS A 727 -4.24 4.27 11.58
CA CYS A 727 -3.65 3.10 10.93
C CYS A 727 -2.33 3.50 10.28
N GLU A 728 -1.40 2.55 10.14
CA GLU A 728 -0.16 2.77 9.40
C GLU A 728 -0.45 3.14 7.94
N THR A 729 -1.42 2.44 7.31
CA THR A 729 -2.02 2.86 6.04
C THR A 729 -3.40 3.46 6.27
N TYR A 730 -3.49 4.80 6.24
CA TYR A 730 -4.73 5.50 6.55
C TYR A 730 -5.83 5.33 5.49
N SER A 731 -5.51 5.26 4.21
CA SER A 731 -6.49 5.08 3.14
C SER A 731 -6.99 3.64 3.08
N GLN A 732 -8.21 3.43 2.55
CA GLN A 732 -8.72 2.08 2.32
C GLN A 732 -7.71 1.16 1.65
N HIS A 733 -7.48 0.02 2.27
CA HIS A 733 -6.69 -1.08 1.76
C HIS A 733 -7.23 -2.42 2.29
N GLU A 734 -6.84 -3.50 1.63
CA GLU A 734 -7.30 -4.85 1.96
C GLU A 734 -6.27 -5.61 2.78
N CYS A 735 -6.77 -6.43 3.70
CA CYS A 735 -6.00 -7.38 4.50
C CYS A 735 -6.59 -8.78 4.31
N ILE A 736 -5.85 -9.83 4.72
CA ILE A 736 -6.25 -11.22 4.51
C ILE A 736 -6.19 -12.00 5.82
N THR A 737 -7.29 -12.67 6.15
CA THR A 737 -7.46 -13.59 7.28
C THR A 737 -7.13 -12.93 8.63
N ASP A 738 -6.38 -13.61 9.51
CA ASP A 738 -6.05 -13.10 10.85
C ASP A 738 -4.98 -12.00 10.82
N GLU A 739 -4.25 -11.81 9.72
CA GLU A 739 -3.31 -10.69 9.56
C GLU A 739 -4.02 -9.33 9.53
N CYS A 740 -5.34 -9.33 9.31
CA CYS A 740 -6.18 -8.14 9.44
C CYS A 740 -6.17 -7.54 10.85
N GLY A 741 -5.95 -8.36 11.89
CA GLY A 741 -6.24 -7.91 13.26
C GLY A 741 -7.71 -7.52 13.43
N GLY A 742 -7.96 -6.56 14.31
CA GLY A 742 -9.31 -6.09 14.61
C GLY A 742 -10.21 -7.14 15.28
N THR A 743 -11.47 -6.77 15.45
CA THR A 743 -12.44 -7.56 16.23
C THR A 743 -12.74 -8.95 15.63
N TYR A 744 -12.55 -9.12 14.32
CA TYR A 744 -12.86 -10.35 13.58
C TYR A 744 -11.72 -11.38 13.56
N SER A 745 -10.55 -11.06 14.12
CA SER A 745 -9.36 -11.90 14.06
C SER A 745 -9.03 -12.54 15.40
N SER A 746 -8.24 -13.62 15.36
CA SER A 746 -7.80 -14.32 16.59
C SER A 746 -6.91 -13.47 17.50
N ASP A 747 -6.15 -12.54 16.93
CA ASP A 747 -5.41 -11.49 17.64
C ASP A 747 -5.80 -10.13 17.06
N ARG A 748 -6.54 -9.32 17.84
CA ARG A 748 -7.01 -8.00 17.40
C ARG A 748 -5.87 -7.04 17.08
N TYR A 749 -4.66 -7.28 17.59
CA TYR A 749 -3.51 -6.38 17.44
C TYR A 749 -2.53 -6.79 16.33
N ALA A 750 -2.87 -7.84 15.56
CA ALA A 750 -2.02 -8.36 14.49
C ALA A 750 -1.93 -7.43 13.26
N GLY A 751 -2.96 -6.61 13.04
CA GLY A 751 -3.10 -5.73 11.89
C GLY A 751 -2.40 -4.37 12.03
N ASP A 752 -2.57 -3.55 11.00
CA ASP A 752 -1.92 -2.25 10.83
C ASP A 752 -2.75 -1.06 11.38
N CYS A 753 -4.01 -1.30 11.76
CA CYS A 753 -4.90 -0.35 12.41
C CYS A 753 -4.90 -0.54 13.94
N ASP A 754 -5.16 0.54 14.67
CA ASP A 754 -5.42 0.48 16.11
C ASP A 754 -6.89 0.12 16.39
N PRO A 755 -7.19 -1.10 16.88
CA PRO A 755 -8.56 -1.52 17.11
C PRO A 755 -9.17 -0.93 18.39
N ASP A 756 -8.37 -0.31 19.27
CA ASP A 756 -8.81 0.19 20.57
C ASP A 756 -8.96 1.72 20.58
N GLY A 757 -8.08 2.43 19.88
CA GLY A 757 -8.07 3.89 19.78
C GLY A 757 -7.66 4.59 21.07
N CYS A 758 -7.72 5.92 21.09
CA CYS A 758 -7.53 6.74 22.30
C CYS A 758 -8.85 7.36 22.79
N ASP A 759 -9.62 6.60 23.57
CA ASP A 759 -10.99 6.95 23.92
C ASP A 759 -11.11 7.98 25.05
N PHE A 760 -12.09 8.88 24.89
CA PHE A 760 -12.62 9.72 25.95
C PHE A 760 -14.10 9.40 26.21
N ASN A 761 -14.37 8.55 27.19
CA ASN A 761 -15.69 8.34 27.76
C ASN A 761 -15.77 9.01 29.16
N PRO A 762 -16.62 10.03 29.39
CA PRO A 762 -16.70 10.74 30.67
C PRO A 762 -16.85 9.82 31.91
N TYR A 763 -17.65 8.76 31.78
CA TYR A 763 -17.85 7.79 32.84
C TYR A 763 -16.58 6.98 33.10
N ARG A 764 -15.93 6.46 32.04
CA ARG A 764 -14.66 5.73 32.11
C ARG A 764 -13.53 6.59 32.69
N MET A 765 -13.56 7.89 32.42
CA MET A 765 -12.64 8.88 32.99
C MET A 765 -13.03 9.32 34.42
N GLY A 766 -13.99 8.66 35.05
CA GLY A 766 -14.32 8.81 36.47
C GLY A 766 -15.32 9.93 36.79
N ASN A 767 -16.01 10.51 35.80
CA ASN A 767 -17.10 11.43 36.02
C ASN A 767 -18.45 10.77 35.68
N THR A 768 -19.02 10.07 36.65
CA THR A 768 -20.20 9.22 36.49
C THR A 768 -21.54 9.98 36.53
N SER A 769 -21.52 11.31 36.60
CA SER A 769 -22.72 12.17 36.63
C SER A 769 -22.71 13.25 35.55
N PHE A 770 -21.87 13.08 34.53
CA PHE A 770 -21.71 14.07 33.47
C PHE A 770 -22.67 13.82 32.30
N TYR A 771 -22.84 12.57 31.88
CA TYR A 771 -23.63 12.19 30.73
C TYR A 771 -24.55 11.03 31.11
N GLY A 772 -25.85 11.19 30.88
CA GLY A 772 -26.86 10.21 31.26
C GLY A 772 -28.25 10.84 31.43
N PRO A 773 -29.29 10.04 31.70
CA PRO A 773 -30.63 10.58 31.88
C PRO A 773 -30.68 11.44 33.16
N SER A 774 -31.03 12.72 33.01
CA SER A 774 -31.00 13.73 34.09
C SER A 774 -29.61 14.10 34.65
N ASP A 775 -28.53 13.80 33.95
CA ASP A 775 -27.17 14.27 34.28
C ASP A 775 -26.89 15.67 33.70
N ILE A 776 -25.63 16.14 33.76
CA ILE A 776 -25.23 17.47 33.26
C ILE A 776 -25.56 17.62 31.77
N VAL A 777 -25.20 16.63 30.96
CA VAL A 777 -25.70 16.42 29.60
C VAL A 777 -26.84 15.42 29.70
N ASP A 778 -28.07 15.93 29.67
CA ASP A 778 -29.28 15.15 29.90
C ASP A 778 -29.70 14.40 28.63
N THR A 779 -29.46 13.09 28.60
CA THR A 779 -29.75 12.25 27.42
C THR A 779 -31.25 12.00 27.20
N SER A 780 -32.12 12.45 28.10
CA SER A 780 -33.58 12.36 27.92
C SER A 780 -34.14 13.33 26.88
N SER A 781 -33.31 14.22 26.35
CA SER A 781 -33.68 15.18 25.31
C SER A 781 -32.54 15.44 24.34
N LYS A 782 -32.86 16.02 23.18
CA LYS A 782 -31.88 16.39 22.15
C LYS A 782 -30.83 17.38 22.69
N PHE A 783 -29.58 17.20 22.29
CA PHE A 783 -28.48 18.15 22.54
C PHE A 783 -27.58 18.25 21.31
N THR A 784 -26.73 19.27 21.28
CA THR A 784 -25.70 19.47 20.26
C THR A 784 -24.37 18.93 20.76
N VAL A 785 -23.63 18.24 19.89
CA VAL A 785 -22.25 17.77 20.11
C VAL A 785 -21.34 18.57 19.21
N VAL A 786 -20.28 19.16 19.79
CA VAL A 786 -19.28 19.96 19.08
C VAL A 786 -17.92 19.28 19.26
N THR A 787 -17.23 19.01 18.15
CA THR A 787 -15.89 18.42 18.15
C THR A 787 -14.92 19.31 17.38
N GLN A 788 -13.84 19.73 18.02
CA GLN A 788 -12.81 20.59 17.43
C GLN A 788 -11.50 19.82 17.23
N PHE A 789 -10.87 20.00 16.08
CA PHE A 789 -9.60 19.38 15.71
C PHE A 789 -8.51 20.45 15.70
N ILE A 790 -7.79 20.57 16.80
CA ILE A 790 -6.79 21.61 17.01
C ILE A 790 -5.45 21.16 16.45
N THR A 791 -4.84 22.04 15.66
CA THR A 791 -3.49 21.85 15.14
C THR A 791 -2.47 22.67 15.92
N ASP A 792 -1.22 22.21 15.91
CA ASP A 792 -0.07 22.85 16.56
C ASP A 792 0.11 24.33 16.20
N ASP A 793 -0.16 24.71 14.95
CA ASP A 793 -0.01 26.07 14.43
C ASP A 793 -1.36 26.82 14.25
N GLY A 794 -2.48 26.17 14.57
CA GLY A 794 -3.82 26.71 14.42
C GLY A 794 -4.30 26.87 12.97
N THR A 795 -3.65 26.20 12.01
CA THR A 795 -4.03 26.18 10.59
C THR A 795 -4.65 24.85 10.18
N THR A 796 -5.25 24.77 8.98
CA THR A 796 -5.79 23.52 8.43
C THR A 796 -4.73 22.59 7.85
N THR A 797 -3.45 22.95 7.95
CA THR A 797 -2.29 22.18 7.43
C THR A 797 -1.28 21.83 8.52
N GLY A 798 -1.54 22.24 9.77
CA GLY A 798 -0.70 21.91 10.91
C GLY A 798 -0.95 20.48 11.40
N THR A 799 -0.11 20.00 12.31
CA THR A 799 -0.23 18.65 12.88
C THR A 799 -1.34 18.63 13.92
N LEU A 800 -2.24 17.63 13.88
CA LEU A 800 -3.26 17.45 14.92
C LEU A 800 -2.60 17.24 16.29
N THR A 801 -2.96 18.07 17.26
CA THR A 801 -2.39 18.02 18.63
C THR A 801 -3.44 17.82 19.71
N GLU A 802 -4.68 18.21 19.46
CA GLU A 802 -5.74 18.11 20.45
C GLU A 802 -7.13 17.95 19.80
N ILE A 803 -7.94 17.04 20.31
CA ILE A 803 -9.36 16.91 19.96
C ILE A 803 -10.19 17.36 21.16
N ARG A 804 -10.96 18.43 21.00
CA ARG A 804 -11.81 18.98 22.07
C ARG A 804 -13.27 18.64 21.85
N ARG A 805 -14.00 18.53 22.96
CA ARG A 805 -15.43 18.25 23.00
C ARG A 805 -16.17 19.33 23.78
N PHE A 806 -17.29 19.77 23.23
CA PHE A 806 -18.30 20.57 23.93
C PHE A 806 -19.70 20.02 23.62
N TYR A 807 -20.65 20.36 24.47
CA TYR A 807 -22.06 20.12 24.28
C TYR A 807 -22.82 21.43 24.35
N VAL A 808 -23.95 21.52 23.64
CA VAL A 808 -24.92 22.62 23.84
C VAL A 808 -26.27 22.01 24.12
N GLN A 809 -26.84 22.32 25.29
CA GLN A 809 -28.17 21.87 25.67
C GLN A 809 -28.92 23.00 26.36
N ASN A 810 -30.19 23.19 26.02
CA ASN A 810 -31.01 24.30 26.54
C ASN A 810 -30.38 25.69 26.35
N GLY A 811 -29.52 25.85 25.34
CA GLY A 811 -28.80 27.09 25.05
C GLY A 811 -27.57 27.34 25.92
N GLU A 812 -27.17 26.39 26.76
CA GLU A 812 -25.95 26.48 27.57
C GLU A 812 -24.82 25.66 26.95
N LEU A 813 -23.63 26.26 26.82
CA LEU A 813 -22.41 25.56 26.44
C LEU A 813 -21.87 24.80 27.65
N ILE A 814 -21.67 23.50 27.47
CA ILE A 814 -21.17 22.58 28.48
C ILE A 814 -19.82 22.04 27.95
N PRO A 815 -18.67 22.46 28.52
CA PRO A 815 -17.38 21.84 28.21
C PRO A 815 -17.38 20.37 28.58
N ASN A 816 -16.54 19.56 27.92
CA ASN A 816 -16.34 18.17 28.30
C ASN A 816 -15.89 18.05 29.77
N SER A 817 -16.22 16.92 30.40
CA SER A 817 -15.81 16.64 31.78
C SER A 817 -14.29 16.52 31.91
N GLU A 818 -13.72 16.99 33.01
CA GLU A 818 -12.35 16.66 33.40
C GLU A 818 -12.21 15.17 33.76
N SER A 819 -11.06 14.58 33.43
CA SER A 819 -10.66 13.28 33.95
C SER A 819 -10.46 13.32 35.47
N ASN A 820 -11.07 12.37 36.17
CA ASN A 820 -10.91 12.11 37.59
C ASN A 820 -9.99 10.90 37.86
N ILE A 821 -9.34 10.34 36.83
CA ILE A 821 -8.40 9.22 36.96
C ILE A 821 -7.05 9.75 37.46
N SER A 822 -6.52 9.13 38.51
CA SER A 822 -5.22 9.51 39.06
C SER A 822 -4.11 9.36 38.03
N GLY A 823 -3.43 10.47 37.71
CA GLY A 823 -2.34 10.48 36.73
C GLY A 823 -2.77 10.84 35.31
N VAL A 824 -4.08 10.95 35.05
CA VAL A 824 -4.64 11.34 33.75
C VAL A 824 -5.42 12.63 33.93
N SER A 825 -4.95 13.73 33.34
CA SER A 825 -5.53 15.07 33.52
C SER A 825 -6.09 15.63 32.22
N GLY A 826 -7.02 16.59 32.32
CA GLY A 826 -7.60 17.29 31.20
C GLY A 826 -8.96 16.72 30.77
N ASN A 827 -9.57 17.40 29.79
CA ASN A 827 -10.88 17.08 29.24
C ASN A 827 -10.88 16.96 27.70
N SER A 828 -9.71 16.80 27.10
CA SER A 828 -9.49 16.68 25.66
C SER A 828 -8.50 15.54 25.37
N ILE A 829 -8.53 15.06 24.13
CA ILE A 829 -7.63 14.00 23.68
C ILE A 829 -6.36 14.66 23.14
N THR A 830 -5.23 14.40 23.78
CA THR A 830 -3.88 14.82 23.40
C THR A 830 -2.95 13.60 23.49
N THR A 831 -1.74 13.68 22.92
CA THR A 831 -0.74 12.60 23.07
C THR A 831 -0.47 12.28 24.54
N ASP A 832 -0.24 13.31 25.36
CA ASP A 832 0.00 13.16 26.81
C ASP A 832 -1.20 12.51 27.53
N PHE A 833 -2.44 12.85 27.13
CA PHE A 833 -3.64 12.21 27.66
C PHE A 833 -3.68 10.74 27.29
N CYS A 834 -3.43 10.38 26.03
CA CYS A 834 -3.46 8.99 25.56
C CYS A 834 -2.43 8.13 26.28
N ASP A 835 -1.18 8.62 26.39
CA ASP A 835 -0.10 7.90 27.07
C ASP A 835 -0.43 7.65 28.55
N ALA A 836 -0.93 8.69 29.23
CA ALA A 836 -1.32 8.59 30.63
C ALA A 836 -2.53 7.67 30.82
N GLN A 837 -3.52 7.76 29.94
CA GLN A 837 -4.76 6.96 29.97
C GLN A 837 -4.44 5.48 29.81
N LYS A 838 -3.70 5.11 28.76
CA LYS A 838 -3.31 3.72 28.49
C LYS A 838 -2.48 3.16 29.64
N THR A 839 -1.53 3.94 30.15
CA THR A 839 -0.72 3.55 31.31
C THR A 839 -1.57 3.34 32.58
N ALA A 840 -2.51 4.24 32.87
CA ALA A 840 -3.34 4.19 34.07
C ALA A 840 -4.33 3.01 34.04
N PHE A 841 -4.82 2.64 32.86
CA PHE A 841 -5.75 1.53 32.66
C PHE A 841 -5.04 0.17 32.46
N GLY A 842 -3.73 0.19 32.21
CA GLY A 842 -2.95 -1.02 31.94
C GLY A 842 -3.17 -1.58 30.53
N ASP A 843 -3.65 -0.72 29.62
CA ASP A 843 -3.86 -1.05 28.20
C ASP A 843 -2.53 -0.81 27.45
N THR A 844 -2.21 -1.67 26.48
CA THR A 844 -1.08 -1.44 25.59
C THR A 844 -1.39 -0.25 24.69
N ASN A 845 -0.44 0.68 24.56
CA ASN A 845 -0.62 1.88 23.73
C ASN A 845 -0.36 1.56 22.24
N TYR A 846 -1.31 0.87 21.60
CA TYR A 846 -1.28 0.64 20.14
C TYR A 846 -1.58 1.92 19.36
N PHE A 847 -2.35 2.84 19.94
CA PHE A 847 -2.60 4.17 19.38
C PHE A 847 -1.30 4.89 18.97
N ASP A 848 -0.33 5.00 19.87
CA ASP A 848 0.97 5.60 19.56
C ASP A 848 1.76 4.78 18.52
N GLN A 849 1.73 3.45 18.64
CA GLN A 849 2.41 2.54 17.70
C GLN A 849 1.87 2.65 16.26
N ARG A 850 0.61 3.03 16.08
CA ARG A 850 -0.05 3.21 14.77
C ARG A 850 -0.08 4.67 14.30
N GLY A 851 0.71 5.54 14.92
CA GLY A 851 0.93 6.93 14.48
C GLY A 851 0.21 7.99 15.31
N GLY A 852 -0.58 7.59 16.30
CA GLY A 852 -1.23 8.47 17.26
C GLY A 852 -2.05 9.61 16.62
N LEU A 853 -2.08 10.76 17.28
CA LEU A 853 -2.79 11.94 16.76
C LEU A 853 -2.19 12.48 15.46
N ALA A 854 -0.89 12.35 15.24
CA ALA A 854 -0.27 12.79 14.00
C ALA A 854 -0.78 11.98 12.80
N GLY A 855 -0.83 10.64 12.93
CA GLY A 855 -1.39 9.74 11.92
C GLY A 855 -2.88 10.01 11.67
N MET A 856 -3.66 10.19 12.75
CA MET A 856 -5.07 10.60 12.63
C MET A 856 -5.20 11.95 11.90
N GLY A 857 -4.33 12.92 12.21
CA GLY A 857 -4.28 14.21 11.53
C GLY A 857 -4.09 14.09 10.01
N THR A 858 -3.20 13.21 9.57
CA THR A 858 -2.99 12.92 8.14
C THR A 858 -4.23 12.35 7.47
N ALA A 859 -4.97 11.46 8.13
CA ALA A 859 -6.23 10.94 7.60
C ALA A 859 -7.31 12.04 7.47
N LEU A 860 -7.44 12.90 8.49
CA LEU A 860 -8.38 14.03 8.49
C LEU A 860 -8.05 15.10 7.43
N GLU A 861 -6.76 15.29 7.10
CA GLU A 861 -6.31 16.19 6.04
C GLU A 861 -6.73 15.70 4.64
N ASN A 862 -6.64 14.40 4.40
CA ASN A 862 -6.91 13.79 3.09
C ASN A 862 -8.42 13.70 2.74
N GLY A 863 -9.28 13.98 3.72
CA GLY A 863 -10.72 13.92 3.57
C GLY A 863 -11.25 12.54 3.98
N MET A 864 -12.33 12.55 4.76
CA MET A 864 -12.98 11.34 5.25
C MET A 864 -14.49 11.37 4.97
N VAL A 865 -15.09 10.19 4.82
CA VAL A 865 -16.53 10.03 4.59
C VAL A 865 -17.25 10.02 5.93
N LEU A 866 -18.33 10.79 6.04
CA LEU A 866 -19.19 10.80 7.21
C LEU A 866 -20.11 9.56 7.22
N VAL A 867 -20.08 8.82 8.32
CA VAL A 867 -20.91 7.65 8.58
C VAL A 867 -21.90 7.95 9.72
N MET A 868 -23.13 7.48 9.56
CA MET A 868 -24.18 7.51 10.57
C MET A 868 -24.80 6.12 10.68
N SER A 869 -24.73 5.50 11.85
CA SER A 869 -25.20 4.12 12.04
C SER A 869 -25.98 3.93 13.34
N LEU A 870 -26.64 2.77 13.43
CA LEU A 870 -27.28 2.25 14.62
C LEU A 870 -27.13 0.73 14.62
N TRP A 871 -26.53 0.18 15.67
CA TRP A 871 -26.20 -1.24 15.75
C TRP A 871 -26.17 -1.76 17.21
N ASP A 872 -26.26 -3.07 17.36
CA ASP A 872 -25.94 -3.84 18.56
C ASP A 872 -24.72 -4.73 18.32
N ASP A 873 -24.04 -5.12 19.40
CA ASP A 873 -22.71 -5.71 19.31
C ASP A 873 -22.72 -7.22 19.57
N HIS A 874 -22.48 -8.00 18.52
CA HIS A 874 -22.41 -9.45 18.57
C HIS A 874 -21.09 -10.01 19.14
N TYR A 875 -20.07 -9.18 19.38
CA TYR A 875 -18.79 -9.61 19.94
C TYR A 875 -18.71 -9.42 21.44
N SER A 876 -19.10 -8.24 21.91
CA SER A 876 -18.91 -7.83 23.30
C SER A 876 -20.14 -7.22 23.95
N ASN A 877 -21.32 -7.35 23.34
CA ASN A 877 -22.60 -6.90 23.89
C ASN A 877 -22.59 -5.40 24.25
N MET A 878 -21.76 -4.58 23.61
CA MET A 878 -21.59 -3.14 23.86
C MET A 878 -21.03 -2.80 25.25
N LEU A 879 -20.57 -3.81 26.00
CA LEU A 879 -20.14 -3.61 27.38
C LEU A 879 -18.91 -2.69 27.48
N TRP A 880 -18.11 -2.62 26.42
CA TRP A 880 -16.97 -1.72 26.32
C TRP A 880 -17.37 -0.24 26.36
N LEU A 881 -18.61 0.09 25.98
CA LEU A 881 -19.16 1.44 25.97
C LEU A 881 -19.91 1.77 27.26
N ASP A 882 -20.77 0.88 27.76
CA ASP A 882 -21.82 1.24 28.74
C ASP A 882 -21.86 0.41 30.03
N SER A 883 -20.95 -0.54 30.21
CA SER A 883 -20.92 -1.47 31.36
C SER A 883 -19.50 -1.58 31.96
N ASP A 884 -19.30 -2.48 32.90
CA ASP A 884 -17.99 -3.03 33.24
C ASP A 884 -17.52 -3.99 32.12
N TYR A 885 -16.34 -3.77 31.53
CA TYR A 885 -15.80 -4.65 30.48
C TYR A 885 -14.34 -5.04 30.73
N SER A 886 -14.01 -6.29 30.35
CA SER A 886 -13.27 -7.25 31.17
C SER A 886 -14.10 -7.70 32.40
N THR A 887 -15.12 -8.52 32.14
CA THR A 887 -16.11 -8.98 33.15
C THR A 887 -15.52 -9.76 34.34
N ASN A 888 -14.22 -10.08 34.30
CA ASN A 888 -13.48 -10.71 35.38
C ASN A 888 -12.68 -9.71 36.25
N ALA A 889 -12.56 -8.45 35.83
CA ALA A 889 -11.91 -7.38 36.58
C ALA A 889 -12.90 -6.69 37.54
N SER A 890 -12.40 -5.97 38.54
CA SER A 890 -13.27 -5.22 39.46
C SER A 890 -13.72 -3.93 38.77
N GLY A 891 -15.02 -3.59 38.83
CA GLY A 891 -15.53 -2.28 38.35
C GLY A 891 -14.93 -1.07 39.08
N THR A 892 -14.18 -1.28 40.17
CA THR A 892 -13.41 -0.23 40.84
C THR A 892 -12.02 0.00 40.25
N ASP A 893 -11.53 -0.92 39.42
CA ASP A 893 -10.22 -0.80 38.80
C ASP A 893 -10.28 0.27 37.70
N PRO A 894 -9.28 1.18 37.61
CA PRO A 894 -9.29 2.24 36.61
C PRO A 894 -9.49 1.70 35.20
N GLY A 895 -10.42 2.31 34.47
CA GLY A 895 -10.72 1.96 33.09
C GLY A 895 -11.69 0.79 32.94
N VAL A 896 -12.10 0.06 33.99
CA VAL A 896 -13.04 -1.10 33.88
C VAL A 896 -14.50 -0.68 33.75
N ALA A 897 -14.97 0.31 34.51
CA ALA A 897 -16.37 0.75 34.43
C ALA A 897 -16.54 1.84 33.36
N ARG A 898 -17.44 1.65 32.40
CA ARG A 898 -17.70 2.59 31.29
C ARG A 898 -19.13 3.12 31.26
N GLY A 899 -20.01 2.58 32.10
CA GLY A 899 -21.37 3.07 32.30
C GLY A 899 -22.06 2.32 33.43
N THR A 900 -23.39 2.40 33.46
CA THR A 900 -24.22 1.85 34.55
C THR A 900 -24.94 0.55 34.16
N CYS A 901 -24.75 0.07 32.93
CA CYS A 901 -25.41 -1.12 32.44
C CYS A 901 -24.89 -2.39 33.14
N GLY A 902 -25.76 -3.41 33.26
CA GLY A 902 -25.37 -4.70 33.81
C GLY A 902 -24.47 -5.47 32.84
N THR A 903 -23.53 -6.27 33.36
CA THR A 903 -22.64 -7.11 32.54
C THR A 903 -23.36 -8.24 31.79
N ASP A 904 -24.64 -8.48 32.10
CA ASP A 904 -25.55 -9.40 31.41
C ASP A 904 -26.49 -8.69 30.42
N SER A 905 -26.37 -7.36 30.27
CA SER A 905 -27.09 -6.59 29.25
C SER A 905 -26.44 -6.76 27.86
N GLY A 906 -26.99 -6.11 26.85
CA GLY A 906 -26.31 -6.04 25.55
C GLY A 906 -26.48 -7.25 24.62
N VAL A 907 -27.03 -8.36 25.11
CA VAL A 907 -27.17 -9.59 24.31
C VAL A 907 -28.08 -9.34 23.09
N PRO A 908 -27.58 -9.45 21.85
CA PRO A 908 -28.31 -9.06 20.63
C PRO A 908 -29.73 -9.63 20.55
N ALA A 909 -29.86 -10.95 20.68
CA ALA A 909 -31.16 -11.63 20.64
C ALA A 909 -32.18 -11.12 21.67
N THR A 910 -31.71 -10.61 22.81
CA THR A 910 -32.59 -9.99 23.82
C THR A 910 -33.00 -8.59 23.36
N ILE A 911 -32.03 -7.74 23.02
CA ILE A 911 -32.25 -6.32 22.70
C ILE A 911 -33.04 -6.16 21.41
N GLU A 912 -32.75 -6.92 20.36
CA GLU A 912 -33.54 -6.97 19.13
C GLU A 912 -35.02 -7.33 19.35
N SER A 913 -35.35 -7.93 20.50
CA SER A 913 -36.72 -8.30 20.85
C SER A 913 -37.38 -7.30 21.81
N THR A 914 -36.65 -6.80 22.80
CA THR A 914 -37.19 -5.92 23.85
C THR A 914 -37.15 -4.46 23.45
N GLU A 915 -36.16 -4.06 22.67
CA GLU A 915 -35.87 -2.66 22.30
C GLU A 915 -36.06 -2.41 20.80
N ALA A 916 -36.87 -3.24 20.14
CA ALA A 916 -37.11 -3.18 18.70
C ALA A 916 -37.55 -1.79 18.17
N SER A 917 -38.22 -0.99 19.01
CA SER A 917 -38.66 0.36 18.65
C SER A 917 -37.61 1.47 18.87
N ALA A 918 -36.43 1.12 19.38
CA ALA A 918 -35.33 2.05 19.58
C ALA A 918 -34.95 2.73 18.28
N LYS A 919 -34.50 3.98 18.38
CA LYS A 919 -34.06 4.77 17.24
C LYS A 919 -33.13 5.89 17.69
N VAL A 920 -32.33 6.37 16.75
CA VAL A 920 -31.48 7.54 16.89
C VAL A 920 -31.83 8.56 15.82
N THR A 921 -31.74 9.85 16.16
CA THR A 921 -31.88 10.93 15.20
C THR A 921 -30.64 11.81 15.22
N TYR A 922 -29.95 11.93 14.09
CA TYR A 922 -28.88 12.89 13.84
C TYR A 922 -29.45 14.07 13.05
N SER A 923 -29.14 15.31 13.41
CA SER A 923 -29.67 16.48 12.72
C SER A 923 -28.75 17.69 12.78
N ASN A 924 -29.04 18.73 12.01
CA ASN A 924 -28.39 20.04 12.13
C ASN A 924 -26.84 19.97 12.05
N ILE A 925 -26.34 19.17 11.11
CA ILE A 925 -24.90 19.00 10.86
C ILE A 925 -24.30 20.33 10.38
N LYS A 926 -23.18 20.73 10.99
CA LYS A 926 -22.45 21.97 10.72
C LYS A 926 -20.95 21.73 10.71
N VAL A 927 -20.26 22.30 9.74
CA VAL A 927 -18.79 22.25 9.63
C VAL A 927 -18.25 23.64 9.38
N GLY A 928 -17.14 24.02 10.01
CA GLY A 928 -16.47 25.28 9.72
C GLY A 928 -15.28 25.55 10.63
N PRO A 929 -14.71 26.77 10.58
CA PRO A 929 -13.63 27.18 11.47
C PRO A 929 -14.00 27.01 12.95
N LEU A 930 -12.99 26.89 13.82
CA LEU A 930 -13.18 26.77 15.27
C LEU A 930 -14.16 27.83 15.82
N ASN A 931 -15.12 27.40 16.63
CA ASN A 931 -16.17 28.22 17.23
C ASN A 931 -17.14 28.89 16.22
N SER A 932 -17.24 28.39 15.00
CA SER A 932 -18.16 28.94 13.99
C SER A 932 -19.53 28.26 13.97
N THR A 933 -19.66 27.06 14.55
CA THR A 933 -20.85 26.21 14.35
C THR A 933 -21.88 26.33 15.48
N TRP A 934 -21.55 27.06 16.54
CA TRP A 934 -22.44 27.33 17.66
C TRP A 934 -22.38 28.80 18.07
N THR A 935 -23.39 29.25 18.82
CA THR A 935 -23.47 30.62 19.36
C THR A 935 -23.73 30.53 20.86
N ALA A 936 -22.91 31.24 21.64
CA ALA A 936 -23.07 31.38 23.10
C ALA A 936 -24.34 32.13 23.50
#